data_AF-M7AHE1-F1
#
_entry.id   AF-M7AHE1-F1
#
_cell.length_a   1.000
_cell.length_b   1.000
_cell.length_c   1.000
_cell.angle_alpha   90.00
_cell.angle_beta   90.00
_cell.angle_gamma   90.00
#
_symmetry.space_group_name_H-M   'P 1'
#
loop_
_entity.id
_entity.type
_entity.pdbx_description
1 polymer ?
#
loop_
_entity_poly.entity_id
_entity_poly.type
_entity_poly.pdbx_seq_one_letter_code
_entity_poly.pdbx_strand_id
1 'polypeptide(L)'
;MFEGEMESLSAILETQTVKVPKPIKVIDVPGGSTLFVMEHLEMRSLNRHSAKLGTQLADLHLHNQKLGEKLKKEGNTVGKSEGQTDIQFVDRFGFHTVTCCGYLPQVNDWQNDWVSFYARQRIQPQMDMIEKNSGDREARELWAQLQLKIPSLFCDMEIVPALLHGDLWGGNVAEDDSGPIIFDPASFYGHSEYELAIAGMFGGFSNSFYSAYHSKIPKAPGFEKRLKLYQLFHYMNHWNHFGSGYRGSSLNIMRNLDSKTKTIALLSSCGLLVMFRQKDTRVAIDSPGTRFQARKMFEGEMASLEAIQKTNTLRVPQPIKVIDLPGEGAMFVMEYLKMKNLNKHSAKLGEQIADLHLHNQKLGEKLKKEGNTVGKGAGHSEPQYVDKYGFHTVTCCGFIQQVNEWQRDWPTFFICHRLQAQMDLIEKDYGDREARELWSQLKLKIPDMFCDMEIVPALLHGDLWAGNVAEDNFGPIVFDPASFYGHSEFDLAIAGMFGGFSSSFFSVYHSKIPKAPGKNWLLSLEMALSEMNGDGSEQEEGGCQEPDVIARGNILESFAESQEIRGLINSLKGIYGDLGTREVTTEKFIEWMMHLLLDVVRDNKSPSPLVHLAFKFLYIITKVRGYKIFLRLFPHEVADLQPVLDMFADQNPKDYETWETRYMLLLWLSMTCLIPFDLARLDGNILSEEGHPRMPIMDRILKVAKSYLVVSDKARDAAAVLVSRFITRPDVKQKRMADFLDWALSTLSKSSFQTMEGTIVMDGMLQALAQLFKHGKRDDCLPYASTVLECLDNCKLSESNQTLLRKLGVKLVQRLGLTFLKPKVAKWRYQRGCRSLAANLQFSAQVPVAQNVVIAAVDAADDEEEYDIPGEVENVIEQLLIGLKDKDTIVRWSAAKGIGRITGRLPKELADDVVGSLLDCFRMKENFKMSEFPLDWKS
;
A
#
# COMPACT_ATOMS: atom_id res chain seq x y z
N MET A 1 33.74 -32.75 -8.25
CA MET A 1 32.62 -31.95 -8.79
C MET A 1 32.14 -32.56 -10.10
N PHE A 2 32.89 -32.45 -11.20
CA PHE A 2 32.47 -32.96 -12.51
C PHE A 2 32.17 -34.47 -12.55
N GLU A 3 32.87 -35.31 -11.78
CA GLU A 3 32.49 -36.72 -11.66
C GLU A 3 31.08 -36.89 -11.08
N GLY A 4 30.73 -36.12 -10.05
CA GLY A 4 29.40 -36.15 -9.45
C GLY A 4 28.31 -35.65 -10.40
N GLU A 5 28.61 -34.61 -11.19
CA GLU A 5 27.71 -34.10 -12.23
C GLU A 5 27.52 -35.10 -13.37
N MET A 6 28.61 -35.75 -13.82
CA MET A 6 28.59 -36.82 -14.82
C MET A 6 27.71 -37.98 -14.38
N GLU A 7 27.89 -38.49 -13.16
CA GLU A 7 27.08 -39.57 -12.60
C GLU A 7 25.61 -39.15 -12.40
N SER A 8 25.35 -37.89 -12.07
CA SER A 8 24.00 -37.34 -11.94
C SER A 8 23.28 -37.30 -13.28
N LEU A 9 23.94 -36.80 -14.34
CA LEU A 9 23.40 -36.79 -15.69
C LEU A 9 23.16 -38.20 -16.23
N SER A 10 24.10 -39.13 -15.99
CA SER A 10 23.95 -40.55 -16.37
C SER A 10 22.73 -41.18 -15.69
N ALA A 11 22.57 -40.98 -14.38
CA ALA A 11 21.43 -41.53 -13.63
C ALA A 11 20.08 -40.99 -14.13
N ILE A 12 19.98 -39.69 -14.42
CA ILE A 12 18.74 -39.10 -14.96
C ILE A 12 18.49 -39.63 -16.38
N LEU A 13 19.51 -39.69 -17.23
CA LEU A 13 19.42 -40.16 -18.62
C LEU A 13 18.90 -41.62 -18.70
N GLU A 14 19.37 -42.49 -17.81
CA GLU A 14 18.95 -43.90 -17.72
C GLU A 14 17.45 -44.06 -17.43
N THR A 15 16.83 -43.10 -16.73
CA THR A 15 15.38 -43.17 -16.44
C THR A 15 14.49 -42.96 -17.66
N GLN A 16 15.02 -42.36 -18.73
CA GLN A 16 14.30 -41.98 -19.96
C GLN A 16 13.04 -41.13 -19.72
N THR A 17 13.04 -40.31 -18.66
CA THR A 17 11.86 -39.51 -18.26
C THR A 17 11.91 -38.07 -18.77
N VAL A 18 13.05 -37.39 -18.55
CA VAL A 18 13.32 -36.00 -18.92
C VAL A 18 14.64 -35.92 -19.68
N LYS A 19 14.74 -34.98 -20.62
CA LYS A 19 15.94 -34.82 -21.44
C LYS A 19 17.04 -34.12 -20.64
N VAL A 20 18.25 -34.64 -20.74
CA VAL A 20 19.48 -34.07 -20.17
C VAL A 20 20.60 -34.14 -21.22
N PRO A 21 21.61 -33.25 -21.18
CA PRO A 21 22.81 -33.41 -22.00
C PRO A 21 23.48 -34.75 -21.72
N LYS A 22 23.76 -35.54 -22.77
CA LYS A 22 24.43 -36.83 -22.59
C LYS A 22 25.87 -36.62 -22.08
N PRO A 23 26.23 -37.13 -20.89
CA PRO A 23 27.61 -37.05 -20.40
C PRO A 23 28.54 -37.92 -21.26
N ILE A 24 29.75 -37.43 -21.55
CA ILE A 24 30.73 -38.16 -22.37
C ILE A 24 31.93 -38.56 -21.52
N LYS A 25 32.63 -37.59 -20.89
CA LYS A 25 33.84 -37.88 -20.13
C LYS A 25 34.31 -36.70 -19.25
N VAL A 26 34.91 -37.01 -18.11
CA VAL A 26 35.73 -36.09 -17.32
C VAL A 26 37.21 -36.31 -17.65
N ILE A 27 37.95 -35.23 -17.94
CA ILE A 27 39.35 -35.29 -18.41
C ILE A 27 40.21 -34.37 -17.55
N ASP A 28 41.25 -34.91 -16.93
CA ASP A 28 42.28 -34.11 -16.28
C ASP A 28 43.28 -33.59 -17.31
N VAL A 29 43.52 -32.28 -17.29
CA VAL A 29 44.43 -31.58 -18.20
C VAL A 29 45.75 -31.29 -17.50
N PRO A 30 46.91 -31.45 -18.18
CA PRO A 30 48.20 -31.03 -17.64
C PRO A 30 48.16 -29.56 -17.21
N GLY A 31 48.49 -29.27 -15.94
CA GLY A 31 48.38 -27.92 -15.36
C GLY A 31 47.38 -27.79 -14.20
N GLY A 32 46.67 -28.87 -13.84
CA GLY A 32 45.83 -28.92 -12.63
C GLY A 32 44.37 -28.49 -12.84
N SER A 33 43.91 -28.41 -14.08
CA SER A 33 42.50 -28.16 -14.43
C SER A 33 41.82 -29.43 -14.91
N THR A 34 40.52 -29.56 -14.64
CA THR A 34 39.70 -30.69 -15.09
C THR A 34 38.61 -30.17 -16.04
N LEU A 35 38.32 -30.91 -17.11
CA LEU A 35 37.28 -30.61 -18.09
C LEU A 35 36.15 -31.63 -17.99
N PHE A 36 34.91 -31.18 -18.17
CA PHE A 36 33.76 -32.05 -18.35
C PHE A 36 33.21 -31.92 -19.77
N VAL A 37 33.16 -33.04 -20.49
CA VAL A 37 32.67 -33.12 -21.87
C VAL A 37 31.31 -33.81 -21.86
N MET A 38 30.33 -33.17 -22.49
CA MET A 38 28.97 -33.67 -22.67
C MET A 38 28.43 -33.26 -24.04
N GLU A 39 27.25 -33.78 -24.40
CA GLU A 39 26.51 -33.40 -25.60
C GLU A 39 26.20 -31.90 -25.62
N HIS A 40 26.48 -31.26 -26.76
CA HIS A 40 26.05 -29.91 -27.03
C HIS A 40 24.62 -29.91 -27.56
N LEU A 41 23.71 -29.23 -26.87
CA LEU A 41 22.31 -29.08 -27.27
C LEU A 41 22.03 -27.62 -27.62
N GLU A 42 21.30 -27.38 -28.71
CA GLU A 42 20.76 -26.05 -29.00
C GLU A 42 19.55 -25.78 -28.12
N MET A 43 19.73 -24.88 -27.16
CA MET A 43 18.78 -24.63 -26.08
C MET A 43 18.22 -23.21 -26.17
N ARG A 44 16.94 -23.05 -25.83
CA ARG A 44 16.28 -21.76 -25.58
C ARG A 44 15.60 -21.77 -24.22
N SER A 45 15.29 -20.59 -23.68
CA SER A 45 14.61 -20.50 -22.38
C SER A 45 13.27 -21.24 -22.39
N LEU A 46 13.00 -21.99 -21.32
CA LEU A 46 11.75 -22.75 -21.14
C LEU A 46 10.54 -21.82 -21.16
N ASN A 47 9.66 -21.99 -22.15
CA ASN A 47 8.44 -21.19 -22.30
C ASN A 47 7.26 -22.07 -22.73
N ARG A 48 7.39 -22.78 -23.84
CA ARG A 48 6.30 -23.59 -24.43
C ARG A 48 6.05 -24.88 -23.67
N HIS A 49 7.10 -25.46 -23.09
CA HIS A 49 7.06 -26.81 -22.52
C HIS A 49 7.00 -26.85 -20.99
N SER A 50 6.59 -25.76 -20.33
CA SER A 50 6.56 -25.69 -18.86
C SER A 50 5.67 -26.76 -18.21
N ALA A 51 4.46 -27.00 -18.75
CA ALA A 51 3.60 -28.09 -18.29
C ALA A 51 4.22 -29.48 -18.54
N LYS A 52 4.86 -29.67 -19.69
CA LYS A 52 5.54 -30.94 -20.05
C LYS A 52 6.70 -31.23 -19.09
N LEU A 53 7.48 -30.21 -18.71
CA LEU A 53 8.52 -30.35 -17.69
C LEU A 53 7.93 -30.81 -16.36
N GLY A 54 6.81 -30.22 -15.93
CA GLY A 54 6.13 -30.63 -14.68
C GLY A 54 5.70 -32.10 -14.71
N THR A 55 5.16 -32.57 -15.83
CA THR A 55 4.80 -33.98 -16.04
C THR A 55 6.02 -34.90 -16.03
N GLN A 56 7.08 -34.55 -16.77
CA GLN A 56 8.29 -35.38 -16.89
C GLN A 56 9.10 -35.44 -15.59
N LEU A 57 9.16 -34.33 -14.83
CA LEU A 57 9.78 -34.32 -13.51
C LEU A 57 9.02 -35.21 -12.52
N ALA A 58 7.68 -35.21 -12.56
CA ALA A 58 6.89 -36.13 -11.76
C ALA A 58 7.13 -37.60 -12.18
N ASP A 59 7.33 -37.87 -13.46
CA ASP A 59 7.69 -39.21 -13.94
C ASP A 59 9.09 -39.64 -13.47
N LEU A 60 10.07 -38.72 -13.46
CA LEU A 60 11.40 -38.94 -12.88
C LEU A 60 11.28 -39.33 -11.40
N HIS A 61 10.53 -38.55 -10.62
CA HIS A 61 10.37 -38.82 -9.18
C HIS A 61 9.61 -40.11 -8.87
N LEU A 62 8.66 -40.51 -9.73
CA LEU A 62 7.92 -41.77 -9.59
C LEU A 62 8.67 -42.98 -10.16
N HIS A 63 9.78 -42.78 -10.89
CA HIS A 63 10.48 -43.86 -11.59
C HIS A 63 10.91 -44.98 -10.63
N ASN A 64 11.60 -44.63 -9.54
CA ASN A 64 12.08 -45.61 -8.58
C ASN A 64 10.93 -46.33 -7.84
N GLN A 65 9.87 -45.61 -7.49
CA GLN A 65 8.67 -46.23 -6.90
C GLN A 65 8.05 -47.27 -7.84
N LYS A 66 7.91 -46.94 -9.14
CA LYS A 66 7.37 -47.85 -10.15
C LYS A 66 8.24 -49.12 -10.31
N LEU A 67 9.57 -48.99 -10.22
CA LEU A 67 10.49 -50.14 -10.22
C LEU A 67 10.23 -51.04 -9.00
N GLY A 68 10.10 -50.47 -7.81
CA GLY A 68 9.78 -51.23 -6.59
C GLY A 68 8.44 -51.95 -6.65
N GLU A 69 7.41 -51.30 -7.20
CA GLU A 69 6.09 -51.93 -7.42
C GLU A 69 6.14 -53.07 -8.45
N LYS A 70 6.93 -52.93 -9.52
CA LYS A 70 7.14 -53.97 -10.53
C LYS A 70 7.84 -55.19 -9.92
N LEU A 71 8.91 -54.99 -9.15
CA LEU A 71 9.63 -56.07 -8.45
C LEU A 71 8.74 -56.79 -7.44
N LYS A 72 7.91 -56.06 -6.68
CA LYS A 72 6.92 -56.66 -5.76
C LYS A 72 5.88 -57.51 -6.49
N LYS A 73 5.45 -57.10 -7.68
CA LYS A 73 4.51 -57.86 -8.52
C LYS A 73 5.15 -59.11 -9.11
N GLU A 74 6.38 -59.01 -9.62
CA GLU A 74 7.13 -60.12 -10.20
C GLU A 74 7.51 -61.17 -9.15
N GLY A 75 7.91 -60.74 -7.94
CA GLY A 75 8.21 -61.62 -6.80
C GLY A 75 7.01 -62.43 -6.28
N ASN A 76 5.78 -62.04 -6.60
CA ASN A 76 4.55 -62.77 -6.26
C ASN A 76 4.12 -63.78 -7.34
N THR A 77 4.86 -63.89 -8.45
CA THR A 77 4.61 -64.84 -9.55
C THR A 77 5.71 -65.91 -9.59
N VAL A 78 5.37 -67.17 -9.32
CA VAL A 78 6.32 -68.29 -9.40
C VAL A 78 6.53 -68.68 -10.88
N GLY A 79 7.56 -68.11 -11.50
CA GLY A 79 7.96 -68.46 -12.88
C GLY A 79 8.97 -67.45 -13.45
N LYS A 80 10.22 -67.88 -13.63
CA LYS A 80 11.38 -67.10 -14.09
C LYS A 80 11.12 -66.17 -15.29
N SER A 81 11.77 -65.00 -15.24
CA SER A 81 12.55 -64.48 -16.36
C SER A 81 13.66 -63.55 -15.84
N GLU A 82 14.91 -64.02 -15.91
CA GLU A 82 16.13 -63.20 -15.85
C GLU A 82 16.18 -62.36 -17.14
N GLY A 83 15.46 -61.24 -17.14
CA GLY A 83 15.54 -60.22 -18.17
C GLY A 83 16.26 -59.00 -17.62
N GLN A 84 17.49 -58.78 -18.09
CA GLN A 84 18.33 -57.62 -17.79
C GLN A 84 17.58 -56.30 -17.96
N THR A 85 17.29 -55.64 -16.85
CA THR A 85 17.29 -54.17 -16.77
C THR A 85 18.33 -53.81 -15.71
N ASP A 86 19.42 -53.14 -16.12
CA ASP A 86 20.55 -52.78 -15.25
C ASP A 86 20.18 -51.78 -14.14
N ILE A 87 19.01 -51.17 -14.19
CA ILE A 87 18.55 -50.16 -13.21
C ILE A 87 17.88 -50.87 -12.02
N GLN A 88 18.57 -50.89 -10.88
CA GLN A 88 18.08 -51.49 -9.64
C GLN A 88 17.20 -50.52 -8.85
N PHE A 89 16.16 -51.07 -8.20
CA PHE A 89 15.37 -50.33 -7.22
C PHE A 89 16.25 -49.88 -6.05
N VAL A 90 16.16 -48.59 -5.69
CA VAL A 90 16.90 -48.00 -4.59
C VAL A 90 15.98 -47.81 -3.39
N ASP A 91 16.26 -48.54 -2.31
CA ASP A 91 15.45 -48.53 -1.08
C ASP A 91 15.99 -47.58 0.01
N ARG A 92 17.08 -46.86 -0.28
CA ARG A 92 17.78 -45.97 0.65
C ARG A 92 17.91 -44.55 0.09
N PHE A 93 18.10 -43.58 0.98
CA PHE A 93 18.38 -42.17 0.63
C PHE A 93 19.89 -41.96 0.53
N GLY A 94 20.34 -41.21 -0.47
CA GLY A 94 21.76 -41.00 -0.75
C GLY A 94 22.10 -41.09 -2.22
N PHE A 95 23.40 -41.17 -2.53
CA PHE A 95 23.90 -41.38 -3.87
C PHE A 95 25.24 -42.12 -3.81
N HIS A 96 25.59 -42.88 -4.84
CA HIS A 96 26.82 -43.68 -4.85
C HIS A 96 28.10 -42.85 -4.94
N THR A 97 28.00 -41.59 -5.35
CA THR A 97 29.11 -40.64 -5.44
C THR A 97 28.79 -39.30 -4.76
N VAL A 98 29.84 -38.55 -4.46
CA VAL A 98 29.72 -37.17 -3.95
C VAL A 98 29.29 -36.27 -5.11
N THR A 99 28.21 -35.55 -4.90
CA THR A 99 27.73 -34.50 -5.82
C THR A 99 28.00 -33.13 -5.19
N CYS A 100 27.87 -32.06 -5.97
CA CYS A 100 28.07 -30.69 -5.48
C CYS A 100 26.84 -29.84 -5.81
N CYS A 101 26.43 -28.98 -4.89
CA CYS A 101 25.44 -27.93 -5.15
C CYS A 101 26.18 -26.59 -5.18
N GLY A 102 26.38 -26.03 -6.39
CA GLY A 102 27.49 -25.11 -6.64
C GLY A 102 28.84 -25.82 -6.42
N TYR A 103 29.82 -25.13 -5.82
CA TYR A 103 31.11 -25.76 -5.48
C TYR A 103 31.13 -26.56 -4.15
N LEU A 104 30.04 -26.56 -3.38
CA LEU A 104 30.01 -27.21 -2.07
C LEU A 104 29.64 -28.69 -2.20
N PRO A 105 30.45 -29.63 -1.68
CA PRO A 105 30.16 -31.05 -1.75
C PRO A 105 28.97 -31.43 -0.84
N GLN A 106 28.13 -32.33 -1.33
CA GLN A 106 27.01 -32.92 -0.59
C GLN A 106 27.42 -34.26 0.02
N VAL A 107 27.11 -34.48 1.29
CA VAL A 107 27.30 -35.77 1.96
C VAL A 107 26.20 -36.72 1.48
N ASN A 108 26.57 -37.77 0.77
CA ASN A 108 25.63 -38.65 0.05
C ASN A 108 25.58 -40.10 0.59
N ASP A 109 26.19 -40.35 1.76
CA ASP A 109 26.22 -41.67 2.38
C ASP A 109 24.82 -42.26 2.56
N TRP A 110 24.64 -43.51 2.10
CA TRP A 110 23.34 -44.18 2.14
C TRP A 110 22.72 -44.26 3.55
N GLN A 111 21.45 -43.88 3.67
CA GLN A 111 20.65 -43.93 4.90
C GLN A 111 19.28 -44.55 4.66
N ASN A 112 18.72 -45.19 5.69
CA ASN A 112 17.39 -45.82 5.62
C ASN A 112 16.26 -44.86 5.98
N ASP A 113 16.56 -43.74 6.65
CA ASP A 113 15.57 -42.78 7.14
C ASP A 113 15.82 -41.39 6.53
N TRP A 114 14.80 -40.86 5.86
CA TRP A 114 14.88 -39.56 5.19
C TRP A 114 15.09 -38.41 6.18
N VAL A 115 14.42 -38.47 7.34
CA VAL A 115 14.48 -37.39 8.32
C VAL A 115 15.91 -37.24 8.86
N SER A 116 16.53 -38.36 9.20
CA SER A 116 17.92 -38.43 9.63
C SER A 116 18.90 -38.02 8.52
N PHE A 117 18.69 -38.52 7.29
CA PHE A 117 19.48 -38.14 6.12
C PHE A 117 19.45 -36.63 5.91
N TYR A 118 18.26 -36.03 5.84
CA TYR A 118 18.09 -34.62 5.58
C TYR A 118 18.67 -33.73 6.71
N ALA A 119 18.37 -34.05 7.97
CA ALA A 119 18.86 -33.26 9.09
C ALA A 119 20.39 -33.32 9.22
N ARG A 120 20.98 -34.52 9.10
CA ARG A 120 22.42 -34.74 9.38
C ARG A 120 23.32 -34.57 8.16
N GLN A 121 22.83 -34.85 6.96
CA GLN A 121 23.66 -34.84 5.73
C GLN A 121 23.27 -33.72 4.75
N ARG A 122 22.21 -32.95 5.01
CA ARG A 122 21.89 -31.73 4.25
C ARG A 122 22.03 -30.47 5.09
N ILE A 123 21.29 -30.36 6.21
CA ILE A 123 21.29 -29.13 7.01
C ILE A 123 22.51 -29.01 7.92
N GLN A 124 22.90 -30.06 8.66
CA GLN A 124 24.03 -29.99 9.60
C GLN A 124 25.34 -29.54 8.94
N PRO A 125 25.77 -30.06 7.76
CA PRO A 125 27.01 -29.60 7.12
C PRO A 125 26.95 -28.10 6.76
N GLN A 126 25.77 -27.60 6.38
CA GLN A 126 25.57 -26.18 6.10
C GLN A 126 25.68 -25.33 7.38
N MET A 127 25.17 -25.82 8.51
CA MET A 127 25.34 -25.19 9.83
C MET A 127 26.80 -25.19 10.28
N ASP A 128 27.52 -26.30 10.10
CA ASP A 128 28.92 -26.43 10.49
C ASP A 128 29.80 -25.42 9.73
N MET A 129 29.52 -25.21 8.43
CA MET A 129 30.19 -24.18 7.62
C MET A 129 29.84 -22.76 8.09
N ILE A 130 28.57 -22.48 8.40
CA ILE A 130 28.15 -21.17 8.94
C ILE A 130 28.84 -20.90 10.27
N GLU A 131 28.90 -21.90 11.15
CA GLU A 131 29.56 -21.80 12.46
C GLU A 131 31.07 -21.55 12.29
N LYS A 132 31.74 -22.33 11.42
CA LYS A 132 33.17 -22.18 11.15
C LYS A 132 33.52 -20.82 10.54
N ASN A 133 32.71 -20.34 9.60
CA ASN A 133 33.03 -19.15 8.81
C ASN A 133 32.56 -17.84 9.45
N SER A 134 31.45 -17.86 10.19
CA SER A 134 30.80 -16.66 10.73
C SER A 134 30.55 -16.67 12.24
N GLY A 135 30.61 -17.84 12.90
CA GLY A 135 30.37 -17.95 14.34
C GLY A 135 28.95 -17.60 14.80
N ASP A 136 27.97 -17.59 13.89
CA ASP A 136 26.63 -17.05 14.15
C ASP A 136 25.90 -17.75 15.30
N ARG A 137 25.76 -17.05 16.43
CA ARG A 137 25.10 -17.58 17.64
C ARG A 137 23.62 -17.84 17.44
N GLU A 138 22.93 -16.94 16.76
CA GLU A 138 21.49 -17.04 16.57
C GLU A 138 21.13 -18.23 15.67
N ALA A 139 21.89 -18.44 14.59
CA ALA A 139 21.72 -19.60 13.72
C ALA A 139 21.87 -20.90 14.51
N ARG A 140 22.90 -21.00 15.36
CA ARG A 140 23.15 -22.17 16.22
C ARG A 140 21.99 -22.44 17.17
N GLU A 141 21.50 -21.41 17.86
CA GLU A 141 20.40 -21.52 18.81
C GLU A 141 19.08 -21.92 18.15
N LEU A 142 18.76 -21.33 17.00
CA LEU A 142 17.57 -21.67 16.23
C LEU A 142 17.67 -23.08 15.64
N TRP A 143 18.87 -23.50 15.21
CA TRP A 143 19.08 -24.85 14.70
C TRP A 143 18.85 -25.91 15.77
N ALA A 144 19.40 -25.71 16.97
CA ALA A 144 19.21 -26.63 18.09
C ALA A 144 17.72 -26.84 18.42
N GLN A 145 16.91 -25.79 18.31
CA GLN A 145 15.46 -25.86 18.55
C GLN A 145 14.71 -26.51 17.38
N LEU A 146 15.07 -26.16 16.14
CA LEU A 146 14.44 -26.69 14.94
C LEU A 146 14.70 -28.18 14.77
N GLN A 147 15.92 -28.65 15.06
CA GLN A 147 16.32 -30.06 14.93
C GLN A 147 15.39 -31.00 15.71
N LEU A 148 14.92 -30.57 16.89
CA LEU A 148 13.96 -31.34 17.72
C LEU A 148 12.56 -31.43 17.09
N LYS A 149 12.21 -30.52 16.18
CA LYS A 149 10.88 -30.43 15.55
C LYS A 149 10.81 -31.09 14.19
N ILE A 150 11.93 -31.22 13.48
CA ILE A 150 11.96 -31.80 12.13
C ILE A 150 11.18 -33.14 12.06
N PRO A 151 11.36 -34.12 12.98
CA PRO A 151 10.63 -35.39 12.90
C PRO A 151 9.11 -35.24 12.86
N SER A 152 8.56 -34.27 13.60
CA SER A 152 7.11 -34.02 13.64
C SER A 152 6.53 -33.49 12.31
N LEU A 153 7.36 -32.94 11.42
CA LEU A 153 6.94 -32.45 10.10
C LEU A 153 6.71 -33.59 9.09
N PHE A 154 7.19 -34.79 9.42
CA PHE A 154 7.14 -35.99 8.59
C PHE A 154 6.33 -37.14 9.24
N CYS A 155 5.57 -36.85 10.31
CA CYS A 155 4.73 -37.85 10.98
C CYS A 155 3.69 -38.43 10.02
N ASP A 156 3.43 -39.73 10.14
CA ASP A 156 2.42 -40.48 9.36
C ASP A 156 2.62 -40.47 7.84
N MET A 157 3.87 -40.36 7.38
CA MET A 157 4.21 -40.34 5.96
C MET A 157 5.28 -41.38 5.63
N GLU A 158 4.99 -42.23 4.65
CA GLU A 158 5.98 -43.11 4.03
C GLU A 158 6.66 -42.35 2.89
N ILE A 159 7.98 -42.19 2.99
CA ILE A 159 8.78 -41.48 1.99
C ILE A 159 9.52 -42.52 1.16
N VAL A 160 9.21 -42.57 -0.13
CA VAL A 160 9.93 -43.42 -1.09
C VAL A 160 11.09 -42.60 -1.69
N PRO A 161 12.32 -43.14 -1.74
CA PRO A 161 13.44 -42.44 -2.38
C PRO A 161 13.15 -42.17 -3.86
N ALA A 162 13.15 -40.91 -4.25
CA ALA A 162 13.00 -40.45 -5.62
C ALA A 162 14.35 -39.92 -6.12
N LEU A 163 14.72 -40.22 -7.36
CA LEU A 163 15.91 -39.62 -7.98
C LEU A 163 15.63 -38.13 -8.22
N LEU A 164 16.40 -37.27 -7.56
CA LEU A 164 16.28 -35.81 -7.66
C LEU A 164 17.33 -35.25 -8.61
N HIS A 165 16.99 -34.15 -9.30
CA HIS A 165 17.97 -33.28 -9.95
C HIS A 165 18.82 -32.56 -8.90
N GLY A 166 18.23 -32.12 -7.80
CA GLY A 166 18.93 -31.58 -6.62
C GLY A 166 19.23 -30.08 -6.65
N ASP A 167 19.23 -29.45 -7.84
CA ASP A 167 19.42 -28.01 -8.03
C ASP A 167 18.53 -27.44 -9.16
N LEU A 168 17.26 -27.83 -9.23
CA LEU A 168 16.37 -27.50 -10.36
C LEU A 168 15.71 -26.11 -10.23
N TRP A 169 16.44 -25.04 -10.53
CA TRP A 169 15.90 -23.66 -10.62
C TRP A 169 15.84 -23.15 -12.07
N GLY A 170 15.33 -21.93 -12.27
CA GLY A 170 15.18 -21.31 -13.60
C GLY A 170 16.46 -21.24 -14.45
N GLY A 171 17.63 -21.22 -13.82
CA GLY A 171 18.93 -21.24 -14.52
C GLY A 171 19.34 -22.60 -15.06
N ASN A 172 18.76 -23.69 -14.54
CA ASN A 172 19.16 -25.08 -14.83
C ASN A 172 18.10 -25.80 -15.70
N VAL A 173 17.30 -25.02 -16.42
CA VAL A 173 16.26 -25.53 -17.33
C VAL A 173 16.26 -24.79 -18.66
N ALA A 174 16.00 -25.54 -19.72
CA ALA A 174 15.82 -25.01 -21.06
C ALA A 174 14.77 -25.82 -21.82
N GLU A 175 14.52 -25.48 -23.07
CA GLU A 175 13.76 -26.30 -24.01
C GLU A 175 14.41 -26.27 -25.40
N ASP A 176 14.13 -27.30 -26.19
CA ASP A 176 14.34 -27.31 -27.63
C ASP A 176 13.00 -27.57 -28.34
N ASP A 177 13.03 -28.02 -29.60
CA ASP A 177 11.82 -28.38 -30.36
C ASP A 177 11.21 -29.72 -29.90
N SER A 178 11.97 -30.58 -29.24
CA SER A 178 11.53 -31.89 -28.76
C SER A 178 10.91 -31.84 -27.35
N GLY A 179 11.32 -30.88 -26.51
CA GLY A 179 10.75 -30.70 -25.18
C GLY A 179 11.68 -29.95 -24.22
N PRO A 180 11.40 -30.06 -22.91
CA PRO A 180 12.22 -29.44 -21.89
C PRO A 180 13.51 -30.23 -21.64
N ILE A 181 14.56 -29.52 -21.28
CA ILE A 181 15.90 -30.03 -20.98
C ILE A 181 16.28 -29.53 -19.59
N ILE A 182 16.86 -30.39 -18.76
CA ILE A 182 17.42 -30.03 -17.46
C ILE A 182 18.93 -30.31 -17.46
N PHE A 183 19.72 -29.50 -16.77
CA PHE A 183 21.18 -29.56 -16.78
C PHE A 183 21.77 -29.03 -15.47
N ASP A 184 23.06 -29.25 -15.25
CA ASP A 184 23.79 -28.96 -14.00
C ASP A 184 23.19 -29.62 -12.74
N PRO A 185 22.96 -30.95 -12.74
CA PRO A 185 22.37 -31.64 -11.60
C PRO A 185 23.32 -31.83 -10.41
N ALA A 186 22.73 -31.85 -9.22
CA ALA A 186 23.34 -32.18 -7.94
C ALA A 186 22.62 -33.40 -7.33
N SER A 187 22.55 -34.50 -8.07
CA SER A 187 21.58 -35.58 -7.83
C SER A 187 21.82 -36.40 -6.56
N PHE A 188 20.71 -36.88 -6.02
CA PHE A 188 20.66 -37.91 -4.98
C PHE A 188 19.24 -38.50 -4.91
N TYR A 189 19.10 -39.66 -4.27
CA TYR A 189 17.81 -40.24 -3.93
C TYR A 189 17.28 -39.61 -2.65
N GLY A 190 16.15 -38.90 -2.76
CA GLY A 190 15.56 -38.13 -1.67
C GLY A 190 14.05 -38.05 -1.71
N HIS A 191 13.46 -37.23 -0.84
CA HIS A 191 12.03 -36.96 -0.89
C HIS A 191 11.70 -36.03 -2.08
N SER A 192 10.74 -36.41 -2.93
CA SER A 192 10.35 -35.67 -4.14
C SER A 192 9.93 -34.21 -3.89
N GLU A 193 9.41 -33.88 -2.69
CA GLU A 193 9.07 -32.50 -2.32
C GLU A 193 10.31 -31.58 -2.19
N TYR A 194 11.52 -32.14 -2.03
CA TYR A 194 12.76 -31.36 -1.93
C TYR A 194 12.99 -30.50 -3.19
N GLU A 195 12.85 -31.10 -4.37
CA GLU A 195 13.08 -30.43 -5.67
C GLU A 195 12.17 -29.20 -5.86
N LEU A 196 10.93 -29.29 -5.36
CA LEU A 196 9.93 -28.24 -5.51
C LEU A 196 10.30 -26.95 -4.75
N ALA A 197 11.20 -27.05 -3.77
CA ALA A 197 11.66 -25.90 -3.00
C ALA A 197 12.49 -24.95 -3.86
N ILE A 198 13.55 -25.46 -4.49
CA ILE A 198 14.43 -24.66 -5.36
C ILE A 198 13.74 -24.27 -6.67
N ALA A 199 12.87 -25.14 -7.20
CA ALA A 199 12.02 -24.82 -8.36
C ALA A 199 11.10 -23.61 -8.13
N GLY A 200 10.75 -23.30 -6.88
CA GLY A 200 9.97 -22.12 -6.48
C GLY A 200 10.79 -20.88 -6.12
N MET A 201 12.11 -20.98 -6.11
CA MET A 201 13.02 -19.87 -5.80
C MET A 201 13.39 -19.09 -7.08
N PHE A 202 13.94 -17.88 -6.91
CA PHE A 202 14.49 -17.06 -8.00
C PHE A 202 13.55 -16.75 -9.19
N GLY A 203 12.26 -16.54 -8.90
CA GLY A 203 11.24 -16.24 -9.91
C GLY A 203 10.30 -17.41 -10.19
N GLY A 204 10.72 -18.63 -9.85
CA GLY A 204 9.91 -19.85 -9.89
C GLY A 204 9.46 -20.29 -11.30
N PHE A 205 8.94 -21.51 -11.39
CA PHE A 205 8.30 -21.98 -12.63
C PHE A 205 6.84 -21.51 -12.74
N SER A 206 6.28 -21.56 -13.96
CA SER A 206 4.89 -21.16 -14.20
C SER A 206 3.90 -22.06 -13.46
N ASN A 207 2.68 -21.56 -13.19
CA ASN A 207 1.61 -22.38 -12.58
C ASN A 207 1.27 -23.64 -13.38
N SER A 208 1.54 -23.65 -14.70
CA SER A 208 1.30 -24.82 -15.55
C SER A 208 2.23 -25.99 -15.21
N PHE A 209 3.49 -25.72 -14.82
CA PHE A 209 4.44 -26.71 -14.33
C PHE A 209 3.92 -27.38 -13.05
N TYR A 210 3.56 -26.58 -12.03
CA TYR A 210 3.10 -27.12 -10.75
C TYR A 210 1.79 -27.88 -10.86
N SER A 211 0.87 -27.40 -11.70
CA SER A 211 -0.41 -28.08 -11.94
C SER A 211 -0.18 -29.44 -12.61
N ALA A 212 0.71 -29.50 -13.61
CA ALA A 212 1.05 -30.74 -14.29
C ALA A 212 1.80 -31.72 -13.38
N TYR A 213 2.74 -31.24 -12.56
CA TYR A 213 3.44 -32.07 -11.58
C TYR A 213 2.48 -32.67 -10.53
N HIS A 214 1.67 -31.81 -9.90
CA HIS A 214 0.75 -32.25 -8.85
C HIS A 214 -0.45 -33.07 -9.34
N SER A 215 -0.71 -33.09 -10.65
CA SER A 215 -1.66 -34.03 -11.25
C SER A 215 -1.20 -35.50 -11.11
N LYS A 216 0.12 -35.73 -11.04
CA LYS A 216 0.73 -37.06 -10.85
C LYS A 216 1.16 -37.33 -9.41
N ILE A 217 1.69 -36.32 -8.72
CA ILE A 217 2.11 -36.41 -7.31
C ILE A 217 1.35 -35.36 -6.49
N PRO A 218 0.18 -35.70 -5.93
CA PRO A 218 -0.62 -34.79 -5.11
C PRO A 218 0.15 -34.28 -3.88
N LYS A 219 -0.14 -33.05 -3.45
CA LYS A 219 0.46 -32.48 -2.23
C LYS A 219 0.06 -33.29 -1.00
N ALA A 220 1.03 -33.85 -0.29
CA ALA A 220 0.78 -34.53 0.97
C ALA A 220 0.41 -33.53 2.09
N PRO A 221 -0.36 -33.94 3.11
CA PRO A 221 -0.62 -33.11 4.29
C PRO A 221 0.68 -32.57 4.90
N GLY A 222 0.72 -31.27 5.20
CA GLY A 222 1.93 -30.61 5.74
C GLY A 222 2.93 -30.12 4.69
N PHE A 223 2.68 -30.32 3.38
CA PHE A 223 3.53 -29.91 2.27
C PHE A 223 4.11 -28.49 2.42
N GLU A 224 3.27 -27.49 2.70
CA GLU A 224 3.71 -26.08 2.75
C GLU A 224 4.76 -25.80 3.87
N LYS A 225 4.74 -26.57 4.96
CA LYS A 225 5.76 -26.47 6.02
C LYS A 225 7.06 -27.15 5.60
N ARG A 226 6.97 -28.33 4.98
CA ARG A 226 8.14 -29.06 4.47
C ARG A 226 8.81 -28.32 3.32
N LEU A 227 8.04 -27.69 2.44
CA LEU A 227 8.56 -26.83 1.38
C LEU A 227 9.46 -25.72 1.94
N LYS A 228 9.04 -25.05 3.01
CA LYS A 228 9.88 -24.05 3.71
C LYS A 228 11.13 -24.66 4.33
N LEU A 229 11.03 -25.85 4.91
CA LEU A 229 12.18 -26.58 5.45
C LEU A 229 13.19 -26.94 4.34
N TYR A 230 12.73 -27.27 3.15
CA TYR A 230 13.57 -27.52 1.98
C TYR A 230 14.18 -26.23 1.42
N GLN A 231 13.43 -25.13 1.38
CA GLN A 231 13.97 -23.82 1.01
C GLN A 231 15.09 -23.36 1.97
N LEU A 232 14.99 -23.70 3.25
CA LEU A 232 16.04 -23.39 4.24
C LEU A 232 17.41 -23.93 3.80
N PHE A 233 17.48 -25.17 3.29
CA PHE A 233 18.73 -25.74 2.80
C PHE A 233 19.35 -24.87 1.72
N HIS A 234 18.57 -24.47 0.71
CA HIS A 234 19.09 -23.67 -0.40
C HIS A 234 19.49 -22.26 0.04
N TYR A 235 18.75 -21.62 0.95
CA TYR A 235 19.16 -20.33 1.51
C TYR A 235 20.44 -20.41 2.35
N MET A 236 20.65 -21.49 3.10
CA MET A 236 21.89 -21.72 3.83
C MET A 236 23.05 -22.04 2.87
N ASN A 237 22.80 -22.81 1.82
CA ASN A 237 23.76 -23.05 0.75
C ASN A 237 24.20 -21.73 0.09
N HIS A 238 23.25 -20.84 -0.21
CA HIS A 238 23.55 -19.50 -0.74
C HIS A 238 24.29 -18.61 0.25
N TRP A 239 23.99 -18.72 1.55
CA TRP A 239 24.76 -18.03 2.58
C TRP A 239 26.22 -18.50 2.59
N ASN A 240 26.46 -19.81 2.52
CA ASN A 240 27.81 -20.36 2.49
C ASN A 240 28.57 -20.05 1.19
N HIS A 241 27.87 -19.90 0.05
CA HIS A 241 28.46 -19.53 -1.24
C HIS A 241 28.74 -18.04 -1.41
N PHE A 242 27.77 -17.20 -1.03
CA PHE A 242 27.72 -15.79 -1.43
C PHE A 242 27.75 -14.82 -0.24
N GLY A 243 27.84 -15.33 0.98
CA GLY A 243 27.97 -14.52 2.20
C GLY A 243 26.64 -14.11 2.84
N SER A 244 26.74 -13.20 3.81
CA SER A 244 25.69 -12.92 4.80
C SER A 244 24.42 -12.26 4.26
N GLY A 245 24.36 -11.90 2.97
CA GLY A 245 23.13 -11.39 2.32
C GLY A 245 21.95 -12.37 2.42
N TYR A 246 22.21 -13.68 2.55
CA TYR A 246 21.19 -14.72 2.69
C TYR A 246 20.88 -15.10 4.15
N ARG A 247 21.65 -14.59 5.12
CA ARG A 247 21.46 -14.83 6.57
C ARG A 247 20.04 -14.55 7.02
N GLY A 248 19.53 -13.36 6.69
CA GLY A 248 18.21 -12.92 7.14
C GLY A 248 17.09 -13.86 6.68
N SER A 249 17.16 -14.34 5.43
CA SER A 249 16.20 -15.29 4.87
C SER A 249 16.25 -16.65 5.57
N SER A 250 17.47 -17.18 5.79
CA SER A 250 17.68 -18.45 6.51
C SER A 250 17.11 -18.39 7.93
N LEU A 251 17.49 -17.38 8.71
CA LEU A 251 17.03 -17.23 10.09
C LEU A 251 15.52 -16.98 10.17
N ASN A 252 14.96 -16.21 9.24
CA ASN A 252 13.51 -16.01 9.20
C ASN A 252 12.77 -17.34 8.96
N ILE A 253 13.25 -18.19 8.06
CA ILE A 253 12.66 -19.53 7.86
C ILE A 253 12.80 -20.37 9.13
N MET A 254 13.98 -20.38 9.76
CA MET A 254 14.20 -21.11 11.01
C MET A 254 13.25 -20.63 12.11
N ARG A 255 13.13 -19.32 12.35
CA ARG A 255 12.17 -18.75 13.31
C ARG A 255 10.72 -19.11 12.98
N ASN A 256 10.35 -19.11 11.69
CA ASN A 256 8.99 -19.46 11.28
C ASN A 256 8.68 -20.96 11.52
N LEU A 257 9.63 -21.84 11.23
CA LEU A 257 9.49 -23.28 11.46
C LEU A 257 9.60 -23.66 12.94
N ASP A 258 10.40 -22.91 13.69
CA ASP A 258 10.62 -23.10 15.11
C ASP A 258 9.52 -22.47 15.97
N SER A 259 8.85 -21.41 15.50
CA SER A 259 7.70 -20.85 16.21
C SER A 259 6.64 -21.94 16.43
N LYS A 260 6.15 -22.11 17.66
CA LYS A 260 4.94 -22.91 17.96
C LYS A 260 3.78 -22.32 17.16
N THR A 261 3.62 -22.72 15.90
CA THR A 261 2.63 -22.23 14.92
C THR A 261 2.07 -20.84 15.28
N LYS A 262 2.88 -19.79 15.09
CA LYS A 262 2.36 -18.41 15.04
C LYS A 262 2.40 -17.96 13.59
N THR A 263 1.28 -18.10 12.90
CA THR A 263 1.07 -17.42 11.62
C THR A 263 1.02 -15.93 11.90
N ILE A 264 2.09 -15.22 11.54
CA ILE A 264 2.15 -13.75 11.54
C ILE A 264 1.41 -13.28 10.29
N ALA A 265 0.25 -12.67 10.48
CA ALA A 265 -0.42 -11.88 9.47
C ALA A 265 -0.51 -10.46 10.02
N LEU A 266 0.35 -9.56 9.53
CA LEU A 266 0.22 -8.13 9.75
C LEU A 266 -0.96 -7.64 8.91
N LEU A 267 -2.15 -7.56 9.51
CA LEU A 267 -3.25 -6.77 8.97
C LEU A 267 -3.05 -5.34 9.44
N SER A 268 -2.52 -4.51 8.56
CA SER A 268 -2.45 -3.06 8.73
C SER A 268 -3.77 -2.45 8.25
N SER A 269 -4.57 -1.98 9.20
CA SER A 269 -5.60 -0.96 8.98
C SER A 269 -5.44 0.07 10.08
N CYS A 270 -5.12 1.30 9.68
CA CYS A 270 -5.14 2.56 10.42
C CYS A 270 -5.23 2.46 11.95
N GLY A 271 -4.08 2.49 12.63
CA GLY A 271 -3.96 2.46 14.09
C GLY A 271 -2.81 1.54 14.47
N LEU A 272 -2.01 1.90 15.47
CA LEU A 272 -0.73 1.27 15.78
C LEU A 272 -0.87 -0.10 16.50
N LEU A 273 -1.81 -0.93 16.07
CA LEU A 273 -2.14 -2.20 16.69
C LEU A 273 -1.52 -3.38 15.94
N VAL A 274 -0.58 -4.09 16.55
CA VAL A 274 0.02 -5.29 15.97
C VAL A 274 -0.78 -6.52 16.39
N MET A 275 -1.46 -7.15 15.43
CA MET A 275 -2.25 -8.34 15.69
C MET A 275 -1.49 -9.64 15.40
N PHE A 276 -1.45 -10.54 16.38
CA PHE A 276 -0.87 -11.88 16.31
C PHE A 276 -1.95 -12.96 16.40
N ARG A 277 -1.67 -14.12 15.83
CA ARG A 277 -2.51 -15.32 15.94
C ARG A 277 -1.74 -16.43 16.64
N GLN A 278 -2.34 -17.04 17.66
CA GLN A 278 -1.82 -18.22 18.35
C GLN A 278 -2.95 -19.21 18.63
N LYS A 279 -2.93 -20.41 18.00
CA LYS A 279 -3.86 -21.54 18.30
C LYS A 279 -5.28 -21.09 18.71
N ASP A 280 -6.00 -20.48 17.77
CA ASP A 280 -7.39 -20.00 17.93
C ASP A 280 -7.61 -18.73 18.79
N THR A 281 -6.54 -18.01 19.13
CA THR A 281 -6.60 -16.69 19.78
C THR A 281 -6.00 -15.59 18.89
N ARG A 282 -6.66 -14.42 18.87
CA ARG A 282 -6.19 -13.16 18.27
C ARG A 282 -5.61 -12.31 19.40
N VAL A 283 -4.45 -11.72 19.17
CA VAL A 283 -3.68 -10.98 20.16
C VAL A 283 -3.35 -9.61 19.59
N ALA A 284 -3.86 -8.53 20.14
CA ALA A 284 -3.50 -7.18 19.78
C ALA A 284 -2.40 -6.66 20.72
N ILE A 285 -1.34 -6.05 20.17
CA ILE A 285 -0.26 -5.40 20.91
C ILE A 285 -0.16 -3.96 20.47
N ASP A 286 -0.10 -3.04 21.43
CA ASP A 286 0.11 -1.61 21.20
C ASP A 286 1.45 -1.18 21.82
N SER A 287 2.28 -0.46 21.06
CA SER A 287 3.64 -0.04 21.43
C SER A 287 3.95 1.48 21.42
N PRO A 288 3.08 2.41 21.00
CA PRO A 288 3.34 3.85 21.10
C PRO A 288 2.53 4.47 22.26
N GLY A 289 3.00 4.32 23.49
CA GLY A 289 2.36 4.98 24.62
C GLY A 289 2.87 4.45 25.94
N THR A 290 2.64 5.21 27.02
CA THR A 290 2.93 4.69 28.36
C THR A 290 2.08 3.45 28.61
N ARG A 291 2.62 2.44 29.31
CA ARG A 291 1.93 1.17 29.65
C ARG A 291 0.48 1.40 30.13
N PHE A 292 0.25 2.47 30.87
CA PHE A 292 -1.05 2.87 31.40
C PHE A 292 -2.08 3.24 30.32
N GLN A 293 -1.67 3.95 29.25
CA GLN A 293 -2.57 4.38 28.18
C GLN A 293 -3.03 3.19 27.32
N ALA A 294 -2.11 2.32 26.90
CA ALA A 294 -2.42 1.13 26.11
C ALA A 294 -3.33 0.16 26.89
N ARG A 295 -3.07 -0.03 28.18
CA ARG A 295 -3.90 -0.87 29.05
C ARG A 295 -5.34 -0.35 29.12
N LYS A 296 -5.51 0.96 29.36
CA LYS A 296 -6.82 1.59 29.47
C LYS A 296 -7.63 1.48 28.16
N MET A 297 -6.96 1.61 27.01
CA MET A 297 -7.58 1.41 25.69
C MET A 297 -8.13 -0.02 25.54
N PHE A 298 -7.31 -1.02 25.85
CA PHE A 298 -7.70 -2.43 25.74
C PHE A 298 -8.76 -2.84 26.75
N GLU A 299 -8.72 -2.31 27.98
CA GLU A 299 -9.76 -2.54 28.98
C GLU A 299 -11.11 -1.94 28.52
N GLY A 300 -11.08 -0.79 27.84
CA GLY A 300 -12.27 -0.19 27.22
C GLY A 300 -12.84 -1.02 26.07
N GLU A 301 -12.00 -1.52 25.17
CA GLU A 301 -12.40 -2.40 24.06
C GLU A 301 -12.95 -3.74 24.59
N MET A 302 -12.28 -4.34 25.59
CA MET A 302 -12.73 -5.55 26.26
C MET A 302 -14.13 -5.38 26.87
N ALA A 303 -14.37 -4.30 27.62
CA ALA A 303 -15.66 -4.01 28.21
C ALA A 303 -16.76 -3.78 27.16
N SER A 304 -16.39 -3.19 26.01
CA SER A 304 -17.30 -2.97 24.88
C SER A 304 -17.73 -4.29 24.25
N LEU A 305 -16.78 -5.19 23.97
CA LEU A 305 -17.05 -6.53 23.45
C LEU A 305 -17.92 -7.36 24.43
N GLU A 306 -17.61 -7.31 25.72
CA GLU A 306 -18.42 -7.99 26.76
C GLU A 306 -19.86 -7.43 26.83
N ALA A 307 -20.03 -6.11 26.72
CA ALA A 307 -21.34 -5.47 26.75
C ALA A 307 -22.20 -5.91 25.54
N ILE A 308 -21.62 -5.90 24.34
CA ILE A 308 -22.33 -6.35 23.13
C ILE A 308 -22.65 -7.85 23.24
N GLN A 309 -21.69 -8.67 23.68
CA GLN A 309 -21.87 -10.12 23.83
C GLN A 309 -23.02 -10.48 24.79
N LYS A 310 -23.16 -9.75 25.91
CA LYS A 310 -24.25 -9.95 26.89
C LYS A 310 -25.65 -9.74 26.30
N THR A 311 -25.78 -8.95 25.24
CA THR A 311 -27.09 -8.73 24.59
C THR A 311 -27.58 -9.92 23.78
N ASN A 312 -26.68 -10.84 23.39
CA ASN A 312 -26.95 -11.96 22.47
C ASN A 312 -27.56 -11.53 21.11
N THR A 313 -27.30 -10.30 20.66
CA THR A 313 -27.85 -9.77 19.39
C THR A 313 -26.88 -9.92 18.23
N LEU A 314 -25.60 -9.61 18.46
CA LEU A 314 -24.53 -9.58 17.46
C LEU A 314 -23.41 -10.52 17.84
N ARG A 315 -22.74 -11.06 16.81
CA ARG A 315 -21.52 -11.83 17.00
C ARG A 315 -20.31 -10.91 17.05
N VAL A 316 -19.53 -11.04 18.11
CA VAL A 316 -18.27 -10.34 18.34
C VAL A 316 -17.19 -11.35 18.73
N PRO A 317 -15.89 -11.06 18.52
CA PRO A 317 -14.81 -11.89 19.07
C PRO A 317 -14.94 -11.97 20.60
N GLN A 318 -14.88 -13.17 21.17
CA GLN A 318 -14.92 -13.34 22.63
C GLN A 318 -13.67 -12.72 23.27
N PRO A 319 -13.80 -11.70 24.14
CA PRO A 319 -12.66 -11.16 24.87
C PRO A 319 -12.14 -12.18 25.89
N ILE A 320 -10.81 -12.30 26.03
CA ILE A 320 -10.17 -13.23 26.97
C ILE A 320 -9.48 -12.49 28.10
N LYS A 321 -8.51 -11.61 27.79
CA LYS A 321 -7.73 -10.89 28.83
C LYS A 321 -6.88 -9.74 28.28
N VAL A 322 -6.68 -8.70 29.10
CA VAL A 322 -5.64 -7.68 28.92
C VAL A 322 -4.43 -7.98 29.82
N ILE A 323 -3.22 -7.96 29.25
CA ILE A 323 -1.97 -8.39 29.88
C ILE A 323 -0.91 -7.29 29.72
N ASP A 324 -0.20 -6.95 30.80
CA ASP A 324 0.94 -6.03 30.73
C ASP A 324 2.18 -6.74 30.18
N LEU A 325 2.91 -6.07 29.29
CA LEU A 325 4.15 -6.62 28.75
C LEU A 325 5.35 -6.27 29.65
N PRO A 326 6.44 -7.08 29.65
CA PRO A 326 7.65 -6.83 30.45
C PRO A 326 8.39 -5.50 30.14
N GLY A 327 7.97 -4.73 29.13
CA GLY A 327 8.46 -3.38 28.76
C GLY A 327 7.37 -2.29 28.85
N GLU A 328 7.48 -1.20 28.11
CA GLU A 328 6.37 -0.24 27.93
C GLU A 328 5.36 -0.80 26.92
N GLY A 329 4.14 -1.12 27.38
CA GLY A 329 3.04 -1.61 26.52
C GLY A 329 2.09 -2.59 27.21
N ALA A 330 0.95 -2.85 26.56
CA ALA A 330 -0.06 -3.81 26.98
C ALA A 330 -0.49 -4.68 25.78
N MET A 331 -1.17 -5.79 26.08
CA MET A 331 -1.60 -6.78 25.11
C MET A 331 -3.03 -7.20 25.39
N PHE A 332 -3.89 -7.22 24.36
CA PHE A 332 -5.26 -7.70 24.46
C PHE A 332 -5.45 -9.01 23.71
N VAL A 333 -5.95 -10.02 24.42
CA VAL A 333 -6.18 -11.37 23.91
C VAL A 333 -7.68 -11.61 23.79
N MET A 334 -8.11 -12.11 22.63
CA MET A 334 -9.51 -12.45 22.30
C MET A 334 -9.58 -13.68 21.39
N GLU A 335 -10.78 -14.19 21.13
CA GLU A 335 -11.04 -15.26 20.17
C GLU A 335 -10.57 -14.89 18.75
N TYR A 336 -9.98 -15.86 18.05
CA TYR A 336 -9.72 -15.73 16.63
C TYR A 336 -10.92 -16.20 15.80
N LEU A 337 -11.53 -15.28 15.07
CA LEU A 337 -12.58 -15.59 14.09
C LEU A 337 -12.02 -15.58 12.67
N LYS A 338 -12.36 -16.60 11.87
CA LYS A 338 -11.99 -16.68 10.45
C LYS A 338 -12.95 -15.83 9.60
N MET A 339 -12.64 -14.54 9.51
CA MET A 339 -13.45 -13.53 8.86
C MET A 339 -13.22 -13.46 7.34
N LYS A 340 -14.27 -13.07 6.61
CA LYS A 340 -14.29 -12.67 5.18
C LYS A 340 -15.02 -11.34 5.06
N ASN A 341 -14.82 -10.63 3.94
CA ASN A 341 -15.56 -9.38 3.69
C ASN A 341 -17.07 -9.63 3.70
N LEU A 342 -17.82 -8.78 4.40
CA LEU A 342 -19.27 -8.82 4.47
C LEU A 342 -19.87 -8.64 3.07
N ASN A 343 -20.59 -9.66 2.59
CA ASN A 343 -21.26 -9.60 1.28
C ASN A 343 -22.66 -10.20 1.38
N LYS A 344 -22.76 -11.47 1.79
CA LYS A 344 -24.03 -12.22 1.79
C LYS A 344 -24.96 -11.80 2.92
N HIS A 345 -24.40 -11.40 4.06
CA HIS A 345 -25.17 -11.17 5.28
C HIS A 345 -25.43 -9.69 5.59
N SER A 346 -25.35 -8.79 4.62
CA SER A 346 -25.51 -7.34 4.84
C SER A 346 -26.90 -6.98 5.43
N ALA A 347 -27.97 -7.57 4.90
CA ALA A 347 -29.33 -7.40 5.44
C ALA A 347 -29.47 -7.93 6.88
N LYS A 348 -28.89 -9.12 7.16
CA LYS A 348 -28.88 -9.74 8.50
C LYS A 348 -28.11 -8.90 9.52
N LEU A 349 -27.00 -8.27 9.11
CA LEU A 349 -26.28 -7.34 9.97
C LEU A 349 -27.14 -6.11 10.32
N GLY A 350 -27.87 -5.56 9.35
CA GLY A 350 -28.78 -4.44 9.58
C GLY A 350 -29.89 -4.78 10.58
N GLU A 351 -30.41 -6.00 10.48
CA GLU A 351 -31.36 -6.55 11.46
C GLU A 351 -30.76 -6.64 12.87
N GLN A 352 -29.57 -7.23 13.00
CA GLN A 352 -28.94 -7.47 14.30
C GLN A 352 -28.45 -6.18 14.99
N ILE A 353 -28.02 -5.18 14.22
CA ILE A 353 -27.69 -3.84 14.75
C ILE A 353 -28.96 -3.15 15.27
N ALA A 354 -30.10 -3.27 14.58
CA ALA A 354 -31.37 -2.77 15.10
C ALA A 354 -31.80 -3.49 16.39
N ASP A 355 -31.59 -4.80 16.46
CA ASP A 355 -31.87 -5.56 17.69
C ASP A 355 -30.96 -5.17 18.86
N LEU A 356 -29.67 -4.88 18.60
CA LEU A 356 -28.75 -4.32 19.59
C LEU A 356 -29.27 -2.98 20.13
N HIS A 357 -29.64 -2.07 19.25
CA HIS A 357 -30.13 -0.74 19.64
C HIS A 357 -31.45 -0.79 20.42
N LEU A 358 -32.34 -1.72 20.07
CA LEU A 358 -33.62 -1.94 20.79
C LEU A 358 -33.45 -2.73 22.10
N HIS A 359 -32.29 -3.32 22.37
CA HIS A 359 -32.11 -4.22 23.51
C HIS A 359 -32.41 -3.53 24.85
N ASN A 360 -31.82 -2.35 25.09
CA ASN A 360 -32.01 -1.62 26.35
C ASN A 360 -33.45 -1.10 26.50
N GLN A 361 -34.08 -0.67 25.41
CA GLN A 361 -35.49 -0.27 25.42
C GLN A 361 -36.40 -1.46 25.82
N LYS A 362 -36.19 -2.64 25.24
CA LYS A 362 -36.94 -3.86 25.57
C LYS A 362 -36.76 -4.26 27.05
N LEU A 363 -35.56 -4.10 27.61
CA LEU A 363 -35.33 -4.30 29.06
C LEU A 363 -36.15 -3.33 29.91
N GLY A 364 -36.18 -2.04 29.55
CA GLY A 364 -36.99 -1.04 30.24
C GLY A 364 -38.49 -1.35 30.18
N GLU A 365 -39.00 -1.80 29.04
CA GLU A 365 -40.40 -2.24 28.89
C GLU A 365 -40.72 -3.49 29.72
N LYS A 366 -39.80 -4.46 29.79
CA LYS A 366 -39.94 -5.66 30.63
C LYS A 366 -40.01 -5.28 32.11
N LEU A 367 -39.13 -4.41 32.59
CA LEU A 367 -39.13 -3.92 33.97
C LEU A 367 -40.40 -3.13 34.32
N LYS A 368 -40.90 -2.30 33.40
CA LYS A 368 -42.18 -1.58 33.57
C LYS A 368 -43.37 -2.56 33.68
N LYS A 369 -43.34 -3.69 32.95
CA LYS A 369 -44.37 -4.73 33.00
C LYS A 369 -44.27 -5.57 34.29
N GLU A 370 -43.07 -5.94 34.71
CA GLU A 370 -42.83 -6.74 35.92
C GLU A 370 -43.06 -5.95 37.21
N GLY A 371 -42.73 -4.65 37.23
CA GLY A 371 -43.03 -3.73 38.35
C GLY A 371 -44.53 -3.53 38.61
N ASN A 372 -45.41 -3.89 37.66
CA ASN A 372 -46.86 -3.90 37.82
C ASN A 372 -47.43 -5.23 38.36
N THR A 373 -46.57 -6.22 38.61
CA THR A 373 -46.95 -7.53 39.22
C THR A 373 -46.25 -7.68 40.56
N VAL A 374 -47.00 -7.57 41.66
CA VAL A 374 -46.47 -7.74 43.01
C VAL A 374 -46.17 -9.22 43.26
N GLY A 375 -44.88 -9.58 43.30
CA GLY A 375 -44.40 -10.75 44.03
C GLY A 375 -43.51 -11.73 43.26
N LYS A 376 -42.25 -11.85 43.74
CA LYS A 376 -41.15 -12.81 43.48
C LYS A 376 -39.97 -12.09 42.82
N GLY A 377 -38.73 -12.16 43.29
CA GLY A 377 -38.06 -13.07 44.20
C GLY A 377 -36.60 -13.01 43.76
N ALA A 378 -35.72 -12.48 44.61
CA ALA A 378 -34.34 -12.17 44.26
C ALA A 378 -33.52 -13.45 43.99
N GLY A 379 -32.80 -13.46 42.87
CA GLY A 379 -31.77 -14.46 42.61
C GLY A 379 -31.59 -14.78 41.14
N HIS A 380 -30.98 -13.87 40.38
CA HIS A 380 -30.01 -14.06 39.29
C HIS A 380 -29.60 -12.66 38.80
N SER A 381 -28.33 -12.42 38.46
CA SER A 381 -27.85 -11.12 37.97
C SER A 381 -28.37 -10.83 36.56
N GLU A 382 -29.62 -10.39 36.45
CA GLU A 382 -30.20 -9.95 35.18
C GLU A 382 -29.58 -8.62 34.71
N PRO A 383 -29.44 -8.40 33.39
CA PRO A 383 -28.90 -7.15 32.84
C PRO A 383 -29.76 -5.95 33.26
N GLN A 384 -29.11 -4.96 33.88
CA GLN A 384 -29.76 -3.77 34.41
C GLN A 384 -30.08 -2.78 33.29
N TYR A 385 -31.34 -2.36 33.20
CA TYR A 385 -31.77 -1.26 32.32
C TYR A 385 -30.96 0.01 32.61
N VAL A 386 -30.51 0.68 31.55
CA VAL A 386 -29.71 1.91 31.64
C VAL A 386 -30.56 3.10 31.22
N ASP A 387 -30.78 4.04 32.15
CA ASP A 387 -31.60 5.25 31.96
C ASP A 387 -30.77 6.51 31.66
N LYS A 388 -29.46 6.36 31.45
CA LYS A 388 -28.49 7.44 31.23
C LYS A 388 -27.60 7.17 30.01
N TYR A 389 -27.03 8.22 29.45
CA TYR A 389 -26.04 8.18 28.38
C TYR A 389 -24.64 8.13 28.97
N GLY A 390 -23.76 7.31 28.40
CA GLY A 390 -22.41 7.09 28.91
C GLY A 390 -22.00 5.63 28.91
N PHE A 391 -20.89 5.35 29.59
CA PHE A 391 -20.39 3.98 29.73
C PHE A 391 -19.64 3.83 31.05
N HIS A 392 -19.65 2.63 31.61
CA HIS A 392 -19.09 2.34 32.93
C HIS A 392 -17.55 2.37 32.96
N THR A 393 -16.90 2.35 31.78
CA THR A 393 -15.46 2.49 31.63
C THR A 393 -15.13 3.45 30.49
N VAL A 394 -13.89 3.92 30.44
CA VAL A 394 -13.39 4.74 29.33
C VAL A 394 -13.21 3.83 28.11
N THR A 395 -13.80 4.21 26.99
CA THR A 395 -13.60 3.56 25.69
C THR A 395 -12.79 4.48 24.78
N CYS A 396 -12.16 3.94 23.75
CA CYS A 396 -11.33 4.71 22.82
C CYS A 396 -11.89 4.59 21.40
N CYS A 397 -11.87 5.70 20.65
CA CYS A 397 -12.08 5.70 19.21
C CYS A 397 -10.73 5.93 18.54
N GLY A 398 -10.15 4.88 17.93
CA GLY A 398 -8.71 4.85 17.65
C GLY A 398 -7.89 5.01 18.94
N PHE A 399 -6.95 5.95 18.96
CA PHE A 399 -6.14 6.25 20.16
C PHE A 399 -6.73 7.34 21.07
N ILE A 400 -7.88 7.91 20.71
CA ILE A 400 -8.51 9.01 21.45
C ILE A 400 -9.48 8.46 22.48
N GLN A 401 -9.28 8.80 23.75
CA GLN A 401 -10.18 8.42 24.84
C GLN A 401 -11.51 9.18 24.76
N GLN A 402 -12.62 8.47 24.91
CA GLN A 402 -13.95 9.04 24.99
C GLN A 402 -14.29 9.40 26.43
N VAL A 403 -14.94 10.56 26.61
CA VAL A 403 -15.52 10.95 27.90
C VAL A 403 -16.85 10.19 28.07
N ASN A 404 -16.92 9.28 29.03
CA ASN A 404 -18.07 8.38 29.20
C ASN A 404 -18.85 8.60 30.50
N GLU A 405 -18.60 9.72 31.19
CA GLU A 405 -19.35 10.08 32.39
C GLU A 405 -20.86 10.14 32.12
N TRP A 406 -21.62 9.54 33.05
CA TRP A 406 -23.05 9.34 32.89
C TRP A 406 -23.83 10.65 32.91
N GLN A 407 -24.65 10.88 31.89
CA GLN A 407 -25.54 12.03 31.76
C GLN A 407 -26.98 11.59 31.53
N ARG A 408 -27.96 12.36 32.00
CA ARG A 408 -29.39 12.07 31.79
C ARG A 408 -29.94 12.64 30.49
N ASP A 409 -29.26 13.60 29.91
CA ASP A 409 -29.69 14.35 28.74
C ASP A 409 -28.76 14.08 27.56
N TRP A 410 -29.32 13.66 26.42
CA TRP A 410 -28.54 13.30 25.24
C TRP A 410 -27.86 14.52 24.59
N PRO A 411 -28.56 15.65 24.32
CA PRO A 411 -27.91 16.86 23.81
C PRO A 411 -26.71 17.29 24.66
N THR A 412 -26.87 17.33 25.98
CA THR A 412 -25.78 17.68 26.91
C THR A 412 -24.62 16.69 26.82
N PHE A 413 -24.91 15.38 26.81
CA PHE A 413 -23.88 14.35 26.63
C PHE A 413 -23.14 14.51 25.31
N PHE A 414 -23.86 14.69 24.21
CA PHE A 414 -23.29 14.79 22.87
C PHE A 414 -22.43 16.05 22.70
N ILE A 415 -22.92 17.19 23.19
CA ILE A 415 -22.18 18.47 23.17
C ILE A 415 -20.91 18.36 24.00
N CYS A 416 -21.01 18.00 25.28
CA CYS A 416 -19.90 18.08 26.21
C CYS A 416 -18.91 16.92 26.06
N HIS A 417 -19.41 15.70 25.85
CA HIS A 417 -18.59 14.49 25.93
C HIS A 417 -18.22 13.88 24.58
N ARG A 418 -18.76 14.39 23.46
CA ARG A 418 -18.36 13.98 22.12
C ARG A 418 -17.76 15.13 21.33
N LEU A 419 -18.52 16.19 21.09
CA LEU A 419 -18.07 17.29 20.22
C LEU A 419 -17.06 18.21 20.91
N GLN A 420 -17.34 18.71 22.12
CA GLN A 420 -16.40 19.57 22.86
C GLN A 420 -15.06 18.89 23.10
N ALA A 421 -15.06 17.60 23.50
CA ALA A 421 -13.82 16.85 23.71
C ALA A 421 -12.95 16.73 22.44
N GLN A 422 -13.57 16.64 21.25
CA GLN A 422 -12.83 16.67 19.98
C GLN A 422 -12.36 18.09 19.63
N MET A 423 -13.18 19.11 19.87
CA MET A 423 -12.79 20.52 19.65
C MET A 423 -11.62 20.93 20.54
N ASP A 424 -11.59 20.49 21.80
CA ASP A 424 -10.49 20.78 22.73
C ASP A 424 -9.18 20.15 22.26
N LEU A 425 -9.22 18.96 21.66
CA LEU A 425 -8.06 18.32 21.04
C LEU A 425 -7.61 19.06 19.78
N ILE A 426 -8.56 19.46 18.92
CA ILE A 426 -8.26 20.25 17.71
C ILE A 426 -7.63 21.60 18.09
N GLU A 427 -8.18 22.28 19.09
CA GLU A 427 -7.65 23.55 19.59
C GLU A 427 -6.24 23.36 20.17
N LYS A 428 -6.04 22.32 20.99
CA LYS A 428 -4.74 22.03 21.60
C LYS A 428 -3.66 21.72 20.56
N ASP A 429 -3.98 20.89 19.57
CA ASP A 429 -2.98 20.36 18.63
C ASP A 429 -2.79 21.25 17.39
N TYR A 430 -3.81 22.02 17.00
CA TYR A 430 -3.82 22.80 15.75
C TYR A 430 -4.08 24.31 15.95
N GLY A 431 -4.54 24.75 17.12
CA GLY A 431 -4.77 26.17 17.42
C GLY A 431 -5.80 26.87 16.51
N ASP A 432 -6.77 26.10 16.00
CA ASP A 432 -7.75 26.54 15.00
C ASP A 432 -8.83 27.44 15.62
N ARG A 433 -8.75 28.75 15.36
CA ARG A 433 -9.70 29.74 15.88
C ARG A 433 -11.04 29.72 15.16
N GLU A 434 -11.07 29.36 13.88
CA GLU A 434 -12.29 29.29 13.07
C GLU A 434 -13.17 28.14 13.56
N ALA A 435 -12.57 26.97 13.80
CA ALA A 435 -13.27 25.83 14.39
C ALA A 435 -13.87 26.18 15.77
N ARG A 436 -13.17 26.96 16.58
CA ARG A 436 -13.64 27.40 17.91
C ARG A 436 -14.82 28.37 17.82
N GLU A 437 -14.79 29.30 16.86
CA GLU A 437 -15.88 30.26 16.65
C GLU A 437 -17.14 29.56 16.10
N LEU A 438 -17.01 28.73 15.07
CA LEU A 438 -18.10 27.91 14.53
C LEU A 438 -18.68 26.97 15.58
N TRP A 439 -17.82 26.37 16.42
CA TRP A 439 -18.26 25.53 17.53
C TRP A 439 -19.10 26.31 18.55
N SER A 440 -18.72 27.55 18.87
CA SER A 440 -19.46 28.40 19.82
C SER A 440 -20.89 28.70 19.35
N GLN A 441 -21.08 28.86 18.03
CA GLN A 441 -22.38 29.10 17.43
C GLN A 441 -23.20 27.80 17.29
N LEU A 442 -22.56 26.71 16.83
CA LEU A 442 -23.21 25.40 16.66
C LEU A 442 -23.69 24.82 17.99
N LYS A 443 -22.89 24.97 19.05
CA LYS A 443 -23.18 24.47 20.40
C LYS A 443 -24.54 24.95 20.93
N LEU A 444 -24.96 26.17 20.56
CA LEU A 444 -26.23 26.75 20.99
C LEU A 444 -27.44 26.17 20.22
N LYS A 445 -27.25 25.75 18.96
CA LYS A 445 -28.34 25.21 18.11
C LYS A 445 -28.59 23.72 18.30
N ILE A 446 -27.63 22.96 18.84
CA ILE A 446 -27.75 21.50 18.98
C ILE A 446 -28.96 21.04 19.83
N PRO A 447 -29.30 21.66 20.98
CA PRO A 447 -30.48 21.26 21.76
C PRO A 447 -31.79 21.37 20.97
N ASP A 448 -31.93 22.40 20.13
CA ASP A 448 -33.10 22.62 19.28
C ASP A 448 -33.25 21.54 18.19
N MET A 449 -32.17 20.86 17.84
CA MET A 449 -32.21 19.74 16.89
C MET A 449 -32.86 18.48 17.50
N PHE A 450 -32.96 18.40 18.82
CA PHE A 450 -33.47 17.23 19.56
C PHE A 450 -34.73 17.54 20.40
N CYS A 451 -35.27 18.77 20.33
CA CYS A 451 -36.30 19.26 21.26
C CYS A 451 -37.62 18.47 21.24
N ASP A 452 -37.96 17.83 20.12
CA ASP A 452 -39.21 17.05 19.93
C ASP A 452 -38.96 15.53 19.89
N MET A 453 -37.78 15.06 20.32
CA MET A 453 -37.37 13.66 20.25
C MET A 453 -37.17 13.04 21.64
N GLU A 454 -37.97 12.02 21.96
CA GLU A 454 -37.67 11.15 23.10
C GLU A 454 -36.57 10.16 22.70
N ILE A 455 -35.36 10.40 23.20
CA ILE A 455 -34.21 9.53 22.96
C ILE A 455 -34.12 8.51 24.10
N VAL A 456 -34.09 7.24 23.73
CA VAL A 456 -33.82 6.14 24.67
C VAL A 456 -32.34 5.74 24.52
N PRO A 457 -31.57 5.62 25.61
CA PRO A 457 -30.19 5.17 25.54
C PRO A 457 -30.09 3.78 24.89
N ALA A 458 -29.42 3.69 23.75
CA ALA A 458 -29.13 2.44 23.04
C ALA A 458 -27.65 2.09 23.21
N LEU A 459 -27.33 0.82 23.44
CA LEU A 459 -25.94 0.36 23.44
C LEU A 459 -25.40 0.42 22.00
N LEU A 460 -24.38 1.25 21.77
CA LEU A 460 -23.80 1.47 20.45
C LEU A 460 -22.51 0.67 20.27
N HIS A 461 -22.18 0.35 19.01
CA HIS A 461 -20.83 -0.06 18.63
C HIS A 461 -19.84 1.11 18.81
N GLY A 462 -20.26 2.33 18.45
CA GLY A 462 -19.49 3.57 18.63
C GLY A 462 -18.43 3.86 17.56
N ASP A 463 -18.10 2.87 16.73
CA ASP A 463 -17.21 3.01 15.55
C ASP A 463 -17.68 2.11 14.39
N LEU A 464 -18.97 2.18 14.03
CA LEU A 464 -19.59 1.26 13.06
C LEU A 464 -19.37 1.70 11.60
N TRP A 465 -18.22 1.36 11.03
CA TRP A 465 -17.93 1.57 9.60
C TRP A 465 -17.55 0.26 8.90
N ALA A 466 -17.48 0.26 7.57
CA ALA A 466 -17.30 -0.95 6.76
C ALA A 466 -15.98 -1.71 7.04
N GLY A 467 -14.99 -1.06 7.64
CA GLY A 467 -13.72 -1.69 8.06
C GLY A 467 -13.81 -2.51 9.35
N ASN A 468 -14.84 -2.30 10.16
CA ASN A 468 -15.05 -2.95 11.47
C ASN A 468 -16.13 -4.04 11.41
N VAL A 469 -16.49 -4.48 10.21
CA VAL A 469 -17.51 -5.51 9.97
C VAL A 469 -16.99 -6.60 9.04
N ALA A 470 -17.38 -7.83 9.31
CA ALA A 470 -17.02 -8.99 8.50
C ALA A 470 -18.15 -10.03 8.50
N GLU A 471 -17.96 -11.14 7.79
CA GLU A 471 -18.79 -12.33 7.90
C GLU A 471 -17.93 -13.60 8.00
N ASP A 472 -18.48 -14.64 8.60
CA ASP A 472 -17.98 -15.99 8.47
C ASP A 472 -19.07 -16.94 7.96
N ASN A 473 -18.88 -18.25 8.11
CA ASN A 473 -19.84 -19.23 7.64
C ASN A 473 -21.18 -19.21 8.41
N PHE A 474 -21.26 -18.56 9.58
CA PHE A 474 -22.44 -18.56 10.45
C PHE A 474 -23.20 -17.23 10.44
N GLY A 475 -22.54 -16.13 10.05
CA GLY A 475 -23.20 -14.83 9.91
C GLY A 475 -22.25 -13.65 9.97
N PRO A 476 -22.79 -12.45 10.14
CA PRO A 476 -21.99 -11.24 10.24
C PRO A 476 -21.33 -11.14 11.62
N ILE A 477 -20.19 -10.47 11.66
CA ILE A 477 -19.34 -10.26 12.83
C ILE A 477 -18.98 -8.77 12.88
N VAL A 478 -19.04 -8.17 14.07
CA VAL A 478 -18.54 -6.81 14.33
C VAL A 478 -17.34 -6.87 15.29
N PHE A 479 -16.37 -5.98 15.14
CA PHE A 479 -15.13 -5.97 15.92
C PHE A 479 -14.57 -4.55 16.06
N ASP A 480 -13.60 -4.38 16.96
CA ASP A 480 -12.99 -3.10 17.34
C ASP A 480 -14.02 -2.03 17.80
N PRO A 481 -14.91 -2.35 18.78
CA PRO A 481 -15.94 -1.42 19.24
C PRO A 481 -15.40 -0.33 20.18
N ALA A 482 -16.07 0.81 20.14
CA ALA A 482 -15.83 1.99 20.96
C ALA A 482 -17.11 2.35 21.76
N SER A 483 -17.69 1.35 22.43
CA SER A 483 -19.09 1.40 22.89
C SER A 483 -19.40 2.44 23.95
N PHE A 484 -20.65 2.91 23.91
CA PHE A 484 -21.32 3.70 24.95
C PHE A 484 -22.84 3.62 24.76
N TYR A 485 -23.61 3.99 25.78
CA TYR A 485 -25.06 4.17 25.66
C TYR A 485 -25.35 5.56 25.08
N GLY A 486 -25.98 5.60 23.91
CA GLY A 486 -26.21 6.83 23.16
C GLY A 486 -27.44 6.76 22.25
N HIS A 487 -27.62 7.77 21.39
CA HIS A 487 -28.66 7.76 20.36
C HIS A 487 -28.30 6.78 19.24
N SER A 488 -29.25 5.91 18.85
CA SER A 488 -29.03 4.85 17.85
C SER A 488 -28.57 5.34 16.47
N GLU A 489 -28.94 6.57 16.09
CA GLU A 489 -28.50 7.14 14.80
C GLU A 489 -27.02 7.53 14.77
N PHE A 490 -26.32 7.55 15.91
CA PHE A 490 -24.87 7.82 15.94
C PHE A 490 -24.10 6.76 15.15
N ASP A 491 -24.40 5.47 15.36
CA ASP A 491 -23.79 4.37 14.60
C ASP A 491 -24.20 4.39 13.12
N LEU A 492 -25.45 4.79 12.82
CA LEU A 492 -25.91 4.92 11.43
C LEU A 492 -25.23 6.07 10.69
N ALA A 493 -24.98 7.19 11.38
CA ALA A 493 -24.26 8.31 10.80
C ALA A 493 -22.85 7.87 10.38
N ILE A 494 -22.13 7.18 11.25
CA ILE A 494 -20.79 6.61 10.94
C ILE A 494 -20.87 5.62 9.78
N ALA A 495 -21.86 4.72 9.79
CA ALA A 495 -22.07 3.75 8.71
C ALA A 495 -22.34 4.41 7.34
N GLY A 496 -22.89 5.63 7.33
CA GLY A 496 -23.16 6.43 6.13
C GLY A 496 -21.97 7.26 5.63
N MET A 497 -20.99 7.58 6.49
CA MET A 497 -19.93 8.58 6.17
C MET A 497 -18.94 8.14 5.09
N PHE A 498 -18.52 6.86 5.08
CA PHE A 498 -17.40 6.39 4.23
C PHE A 498 -17.83 5.46 3.09
N GLY A 499 -19.14 5.21 2.95
CA GLY A 499 -19.67 4.15 2.09
C GLY A 499 -19.30 2.74 2.58
N GLY A 500 -19.85 1.71 1.91
CA GLY A 500 -19.50 0.30 2.18
C GLY A 500 -20.60 -0.56 2.78
N PHE A 501 -21.66 0.03 3.35
CA PHE A 501 -22.89 -0.70 3.68
C PHE A 501 -23.87 -0.70 2.50
N SER A 502 -24.52 -1.83 2.23
CA SER A 502 -25.49 -1.94 1.13
C SER A 502 -26.82 -1.27 1.49
N SER A 503 -27.62 -0.90 0.48
CA SER A 503 -28.99 -0.40 0.70
C SER A 503 -29.87 -1.39 1.48
N SER A 504 -29.60 -2.70 1.36
CA SER A 504 -30.32 -3.74 2.09
C SER A 504 -30.07 -3.69 3.60
N PHE A 505 -28.88 -3.28 4.05
CA PHE A 505 -28.58 -3.06 5.47
C PHE A 505 -29.49 -1.97 6.05
N PHE A 506 -29.50 -0.78 5.42
CA PHE A 506 -30.30 0.35 5.88
C PHE A 506 -31.80 0.08 5.79
N SER A 507 -32.25 -0.58 4.71
CA SER A 507 -33.66 -0.93 4.53
C SER A 507 -34.17 -1.85 5.63
N VAL A 508 -33.39 -2.87 6.00
CA VAL A 508 -33.80 -3.82 7.05
C VAL A 508 -33.68 -3.19 8.43
N TYR A 509 -32.63 -2.41 8.70
CA TYR A 509 -32.53 -1.66 9.95
C TYR A 509 -33.77 -0.75 10.16
N HIS A 510 -34.12 0.05 9.15
CA HIS A 510 -35.25 0.98 9.25
C HIS A 510 -36.63 0.31 9.27
N SER A 511 -36.71 -0.98 8.92
CA SER A 511 -37.95 -1.75 9.12
C SER A 511 -38.24 -2.03 10.60
N LYS A 512 -37.21 -2.05 11.46
CA LYS A 512 -37.33 -2.25 12.91
C LYS A 512 -37.30 -0.94 13.69
N ILE A 513 -36.44 0.01 13.29
CA ILE A 513 -36.32 1.33 13.90
C ILE A 513 -36.60 2.38 12.81
N PRO A 514 -37.85 2.86 12.69
CA PRO A 514 -38.20 3.91 11.75
C PRO A 514 -37.32 5.13 11.94
N LYS A 515 -37.01 5.84 10.85
CA LYS A 515 -36.34 7.14 10.95
C LYS A 515 -37.20 8.08 11.82
N ALA A 516 -36.57 8.84 12.69
CA ALA A 516 -37.28 9.85 13.46
C ALA A 516 -38.04 10.78 12.48
N PRO A 517 -39.33 11.06 12.71
CA PRO A 517 -40.12 11.90 11.82
C PRO A 517 -39.57 13.33 11.82
N GLY A 518 -39.21 13.83 10.63
CA GLY A 518 -39.17 15.27 10.36
C GLY A 518 -37.98 16.07 10.90
N LYS A 519 -36.79 15.83 10.34
CA LYS A 519 -35.86 16.83 9.81
C LYS A 519 -34.62 16.05 9.38
N ASN A 520 -34.26 16.15 8.11
CA ASN A 520 -33.02 15.57 7.62
C ASN A 520 -31.91 16.37 8.33
N TRP A 521 -31.45 15.92 9.50
CA TRP A 521 -30.68 16.75 10.43
C TRP A 521 -29.36 17.21 9.83
N LEU A 522 -28.80 16.45 8.89
CA LEU A 522 -27.69 16.86 8.02
C LEU A 522 -28.04 18.10 7.18
N LEU A 523 -29.25 18.14 6.63
CA LEU A 523 -29.79 19.28 5.89
C LEU A 523 -30.13 20.45 6.83
N SER A 524 -30.59 20.19 8.06
CA SER A 524 -30.80 21.22 9.08
C SER A 524 -29.48 21.78 9.63
N LEU A 525 -28.42 20.99 9.67
CA LEU A 525 -27.06 21.42 10.00
C LEU A 525 -26.49 22.28 8.85
N GLU A 526 -26.68 21.87 7.58
CA GLU A 526 -26.34 22.67 6.39
C GLU A 526 -27.12 23.99 6.33
N MET A 527 -28.41 23.98 6.68
CA MET A 527 -29.23 25.20 6.77
C MET A 527 -28.81 26.08 7.95
N ALA A 528 -28.52 25.50 9.12
CA ALA A 528 -28.08 26.22 10.30
C ALA A 528 -26.69 26.86 10.11
N LEU A 529 -25.81 26.22 9.34
CA LEU A 529 -24.51 26.73 8.89
C LEU A 529 -24.66 27.79 7.78
N SER A 530 -25.71 27.71 6.95
CA SER A 530 -26.03 28.74 5.96
C SER A 530 -26.58 30.03 6.61
N GLU A 531 -27.34 29.90 7.70
CA GLU A 531 -27.84 31.04 8.48
C GLU A 531 -26.76 31.75 9.32
N MET A 532 -25.65 31.08 9.64
CA MET A 532 -24.52 31.68 10.38
C MET A 532 -23.62 32.57 9.51
N ASN A 533 -23.78 32.56 8.19
CA ASN A 533 -23.06 33.41 7.24
C ASN A 533 -23.82 34.70 6.86
N GLY A 534 -24.93 35.02 7.53
CA GLY A 534 -25.69 36.24 7.31
C GLY A 534 -25.27 37.34 8.28
N ASP A 535 -24.36 38.21 7.87
CA ASP A 535 -24.05 39.46 8.58
C ASP A 535 -25.25 40.42 8.51
N GLY A 536 -25.46 41.13 9.61
CA GLY A 536 -26.57 42.04 9.82
C GLY A 536 -26.48 43.28 8.93
N SER A 537 -27.60 43.63 8.30
CA SER A 537 -27.90 45.01 7.96
C SER A 537 -29.38 45.27 8.19
N GLU A 538 -29.65 46.51 8.57
CA GLU A 538 -30.72 46.95 9.46
C GLU A 538 -32.13 46.92 8.85
N GLN A 539 -33.10 46.93 9.77
CA GLN A 539 -34.50 47.17 9.52
C GLN A 539 -34.72 48.57 8.92
N GLU A 540 -35.40 48.64 7.77
CA GLU A 540 -36.31 49.75 7.47
C GLU A 540 -37.65 49.18 7.00
N GLU A 541 -38.71 49.60 7.69
CA GLU A 541 -40.11 49.36 7.35
C GLU A 541 -40.50 50.12 6.07
N GLY A 542 -41.24 49.48 5.17
CA GLY A 542 -41.94 50.22 4.12
C GLY A 542 -42.54 49.39 2.99
N GLY A 543 -43.83 49.08 3.11
CA GLY A 543 -44.76 49.17 1.98
C GLY A 543 -44.86 47.97 1.01
N CYS A 544 -46.07 47.40 0.98
CA CYS A 544 -46.54 46.50 -0.06
C CYS A 544 -46.30 47.03 -1.49
N GLN A 545 -45.83 46.16 -2.39
CA GLN A 545 -46.40 45.95 -3.72
C GLN A 545 -45.64 44.82 -4.44
N GLU A 546 -46.35 43.73 -4.77
CA GLU A 546 -45.99 42.93 -5.95
C GLU A 546 -45.98 43.83 -7.17
N PRO A 547 -45.04 43.62 -8.10
CA PRO A 547 -45.50 43.38 -9.45
C PRO A 547 -44.88 42.14 -10.08
N ASP A 548 -45.81 41.38 -10.62
CA ASP A 548 -45.69 40.22 -11.47
C ASP A 548 -45.05 40.57 -12.84
N VAL A 549 -44.39 39.57 -13.41
CA VAL A 549 -44.07 39.35 -14.84
C VAL A 549 -43.06 40.27 -15.56
N ILE A 550 -42.01 39.60 -16.07
CA ILE A 550 -41.26 39.71 -17.35
C ILE A 550 -39.76 39.58 -17.00
N ALA A 551 -39.07 38.44 -17.12
CA ALA A 551 -39.06 37.52 -18.24
C ALA A 551 -38.82 36.07 -17.77
N ARG A 552 -39.81 35.21 -18.00
CA ARG A 552 -39.58 33.77 -18.18
C ARG A 552 -38.80 33.58 -19.48
N GLY A 553 -37.49 33.75 -19.41
CA GLY A 553 -36.54 33.33 -20.43
C GLY A 553 -35.79 32.08 -19.98
N ASN A 554 -36.27 30.92 -20.41
CA ASN A 554 -35.44 29.75 -20.75
C ASN A 554 -34.53 29.06 -19.72
N ILE A 555 -34.88 29.00 -18.43
CA ILE A 555 -34.21 28.03 -17.52
C ILE A 555 -34.75 26.60 -17.70
N LEU A 556 -35.93 26.43 -18.31
CA LEU A 556 -36.48 25.10 -18.65
C LEU A 556 -35.99 24.56 -20.00
N GLU A 557 -35.47 25.42 -20.88
CA GLU A 557 -34.84 24.96 -22.13
C GLU A 557 -33.40 24.46 -21.91
N SER A 558 -32.70 24.87 -20.83
CA SER A 558 -31.39 24.29 -20.51
C SER A 558 -31.47 22.86 -19.95
N PHE A 559 -32.66 22.39 -19.55
CA PHE A 559 -32.89 20.96 -19.29
C PHE A 559 -33.04 20.13 -20.58
N ALA A 560 -33.11 20.76 -21.76
CA ALA A 560 -33.11 20.07 -23.04
C ALA A 560 -31.74 19.44 -23.39
N GLU A 561 -30.63 19.90 -22.76
CA GLU A 561 -29.28 19.35 -22.97
C GLU A 561 -28.96 18.12 -22.11
N SER A 562 -29.92 17.60 -21.35
CA SER A 562 -29.70 16.45 -20.46
C SER A 562 -30.20 15.11 -21.05
N GLN A 563 -30.41 14.98 -22.36
CA GLN A 563 -30.55 13.63 -22.93
C GLN A 563 -29.28 12.80 -22.70
N GLU A 564 -28.12 13.44 -22.80
CA GLU A 564 -26.83 12.76 -22.63
C GLU A 564 -26.58 12.42 -21.16
N ILE A 565 -26.92 13.32 -20.22
CA ILE A 565 -26.76 13.05 -18.77
C ILE A 565 -27.81 12.07 -18.26
N ARG A 566 -29.08 12.19 -18.66
CA ARG A 566 -30.09 11.14 -18.39
C ARG A 566 -29.68 9.83 -19.05
N GLY A 567 -29.06 9.87 -20.23
CA GLY A 567 -28.47 8.72 -20.91
C GLY A 567 -27.33 8.10 -20.09
N LEU A 568 -26.39 8.91 -19.59
CA LEU A 568 -25.29 8.49 -18.73
C LEU A 568 -25.82 7.88 -17.43
N ILE A 569 -26.77 8.53 -16.76
CA ILE A 569 -27.42 8.03 -15.53
C ILE A 569 -28.19 6.73 -15.80
N ASN A 570 -28.92 6.63 -16.92
CA ASN A 570 -29.65 5.41 -17.30
C ASN A 570 -28.70 4.28 -17.67
N SER A 571 -27.53 4.59 -18.25
CA SER A 571 -26.50 3.63 -18.62
C SER A 571 -25.76 3.04 -17.41
N LEU A 572 -25.85 3.67 -16.22
CA LEU A 572 -25.24 3.17 -14.98
C LEU A 572 -25.68 1.73 -14.65
N LYS A 573 -26.93 1.36 -14.98
CA LYS A 573 -27.46 0.01 -14.77
C LYS A 573 -26.73 -1.05 -15.62
N GLY A 574 -26.22 -0.68 -16.80
CA GLY A 574 -25.47 -1.57 -17.69
C GLY A 574 -23.95 -1.54 -17.46
N ILE A 575 -23.44 -0.44 -16.88
CA ILE A 575 -21.99 -0.17 -16.77
C ILE A 575 -21.38 -0.64 -15.43
N TYR A 576 -22.20 -0.95 -14.41
CA TYR A 576 -21.72 -1.33 -13.06
C TYR A 576 -20.66 -2.46 -13.04
N GLY A 577 -20.74 -3.41 -13.98
CA GLY A 577 -19.87 -4.59 -14.03
C GLY A 577 -18.49 -4.39 -14.67
N ASP A 578 -18.24 -3.27 -15.36
CA ASP A 578 -16.96 -3.01 -16.04
C ASP A 578 -16.26 -1.76 -15.50
N LEU A 579 -15.05 -1.94 -14.98
CA LEU A 579 -14.29 -0.87 -14.31
C LEU A 579 -13.85 0.23 -15.30
N GLY A 580 -13.50 -0.13 -16.55
CA GLY A 580 -13.03 0.81 -17.55
C GLY A 580 -14.12 1.78 -18.00
N THR A 581 -15.32 1.25 -18.30
CA THR A 581 -16.46 2.05 -18.74
C THR A 581 -16.99 2.96 -17.63
N ARG A 582 -16.87 2.54 -16.35
CA ARG A 582 -17.20 3.39 -15.19
C ARG A 582 -16.28 4.61 -15.07
N GLU A 583 -14.98 4.44 -15.29
CA GLU A 583 -14.03 5.56 -15.24
C GLU A 583 -14.32 6.58 -16.35
N VAL A 584 -14.55 6.12 -17.59
CA VAL A 584 -14.89 6.99 -18.73
C VAL A 584 -16.20 7.76 -18.48
N THR A 585 -17.22 7.09 -17.95
CA THR A 585 -18.52 7.72 -17.63
C THR A 585 -18.37 8.79 -16.55
N THR A 586 -17.53 8.52 -15.54
CA THR A 586 -17.25 9.48 -14.45
C THR A 586 -16.49 10.70 -14.97
N GLU A 587 -15.52 10.51 -15.87
CA GLU A 587 -14.77 11.62 -16.47
C GLU A 587 -15.68 12.54 -17.29
N LYS A 588 -16.59 11.98 -18.11
CA LYS A 588 -17.59 12.76 -18.85
C LYS A 588 -18.51 13.60 -17.95
N PHE A 589 -18.91 13.06 -16.79
CA PHE A 589 -19.75 13.79 -15.84
C PHE A 589 -19.00 14.99 -15.22
N ILE A 590 -17.72 14.80 -14.90
CA ILE A 590 -16.85 15.87 -14.37
C ILE A 590 -16.59 16.94 -15.43
N GLU A 591 -16.31 16.54 -16.66
CA GLU A 591 -16.10 17.43 -17.80
C GLU A 591 -17.32 18.33 -18.03
N TRP A 592 -18.52 17.75 -18.03
CA TRP A 592 -19.77 18.52 -18.16
C TRP A 592 -19.95 19.55 -17.05
N MET A 593 -19.80 19.16 -15.77
CA MET A 593 -19.93 20.11 -14.65
C MET A 593 -18.89 21.23 -14.73
N MET A 594 -17.67 20.91 -15.18
CA MET A 594 -16.60 21.89 -15.35
C MET A 594 -16.98 22.91 -16.43
N HIS A 595 -17.49 22.49 -17.58
CA HIS A 595 -17.93 23.40 -18.64
C HIS A 595 -19.04 24.33 -18.15
N LEU A 596 -20.05 23.81 -17.45
CA LEU A 596 -21.14 24.61 -16.90
C LEU A 596 -20.64 25.74 -15.97
N LEU A 597 -19.66 25.43 -15.11
CA LEU A 597 -19.06 26.41 -14.21
C LEU A 597 -18.14 27.39 -14.95
N LEU A 598 -17.42 26.94 -15.98
CA LEU A 598 -16.57 27.81 -16.79
C LEU A 598 -17.38 28.77 -17.67
N ASP A 599 -18.58 28.40 -18.10
CA ASP A 599 -19.48 29.30 -18.82
C ASP A 599 -19.91 30.47 -17.93
N VAL A 600 -20.19 30.21 -16.65
CA VAL A 600 -20.46 31.27 -15.65
C VAL A 600 -19.24 32.18 -15.48
N VAL A 601 -18.04 31.60 -15.43
CA VAL A 601 -16.77 32.36 -15.29
C VAL A 601 -16.44 33.19 -16.53
N ARG A 602 -16.76 32.69 -17.73
CA ARG A 602 -16.48 33.36 -19.00
C ARG A 602 -17.52 34.42 -19.36
N ASP A 603 -18.69 34.43 -18.73
CA ASP A 603 -19.70 35.46 -18.94
C ASP A 603 -19.27 36.78 -18.28
N ASN A 604 -18.94 37.77 -19.11
CA ASN A 604 -18.56 39.12 -18.67
C ASN A 604 -19.66 39.87 -17.90
N LYS A 605 -20.90 39.36 -17.89
CA LYS A 605 -22.01 39.91 -17.08
C LYS A 605 -22.13 39.28 -15.70
N SER A 606 -21.40 38.19 -15.43
CA SER A 606 -21.43 37.53 -14.12
C SER A 606 -20.85 38.43 -13.03
N PRO A 607 -21.54 38.61 -11.90
CA PRO A 607 -21.01 39.40 -10.79
C PRO A 607 -19.82 38.68 -10.12
N SER A 608 -18.83 39.44 -9.61
CA SER A 608 -17.60 38.88 -9.02
C SER A 608 -17.85 37.77 -7.97
N PRO A 609 -18.81 37.91 -7.03
CA PRO A 609 -19.10 36.84 -6.07
C PRO A 609 -19.55 35.52 -6.71
N LEU A 610 -20.28 35.58 -7.83
CA LEU A 610 -20.72 34.39 -8.56
C LEU A 610 -19.53 33.70 -9.24
N VAL A 611 -18.59 34.48 -9.80
CA VAL A 611 -17.35 33.96 -10.39
C VAL A 611 -16.48 33.27 -9.32
N HIS A 612 -16.33 33.89 -8.15
CA HIS A 612 -15.60 33.29 -7.03
C HIS A 612 -16.25 31.99 -6.54
N LEU A 613 -17.59 31.95 -6.46
CA LEU A 613 -18.34 30.75 -6.09
C LEU A 613 -18.17 29.63 -7.13
N ALA A 614 -18.20 29.96 -8.42
CA ALA A 614 -17.95 29.01 -9.50
C ALA A 614 -16.54 28.39 -9.39
N PHE A 615 -15.51 29.21 -9.12
CA PHE A 615 -14.16 28.70 -8.87
C PHE A 615 -14.04 27.87 -7.59
N LYS A 616 -14.77 28.21 -6.53
CA LYS A 616 -14.84 27.40 -5.31
C LYS A 616 -15.42 26.01 -5.60
N PHE A 617 -16.47 25.91 -6.42
CA PHE A 617 -17.00 24.61 -6.86
C PHE A 617 -16.02 23.85 -7.75
N LEU A 618 -15.35 24.52 -8.69
CA LEU A 618 -14.28 23.90 -9.48
C LEU A 618 -13.17 23.34 -8.57
N TYR A 619 -12.78 24.07 -7.53
CA TYR A 619 -11.82 23.61 -6.53
C TYR A 619 -12.30 22.34 -5.81
N ILE A 620 -13.55 22.30 -5.35
CA ILE A 620 -14.15 21.12 -4.70
C ILE A 620 -14.10 19.91 -5.63
N ILE A 621 -14.46 20.07 -6.92
CA ILE A 621 -14.39 19.01 -7.92
C ILE A 621 -12.96 18.47 -8.04
N THR A 622 -11.94 19.35 -8.00
CA THR A 622 -10.53 18.91 -8.04
C THR A 622 -10.13 18.06 -6.84
N LYS A 623 -10.75 18.27 -5.67
CA LYS A 623 -10.46 17.52 -4.43
C LYS A 623 -11.08 16.13 -4.46
N VAL A 624 -12.25 15.98 -5.07
CA VAL A 624 -12.97 14.70 -5.18
C VAL A 624 -12.25 13.73 -6.12
N ARG A 625 -11.90 14.16 -7.35
CA ARG A 625 -11.25 13.27 -8.33
C ARG A 625 -9.72 13.27 -8.24
N GLY A 626 -9.15 14.35 -7.70
CA GLY A 626 -7.72 14.63 -7.65
C GLY A 626 -7.28 15.59 -8.76
N TYR A 627 -6.57 16.66 -8.37
CA TYR A 627 -6.24 17.78 -9.25
C TYR A 627 -5.54 17.40 -10.55
N LYS A 628 -4.75 16.30 -10.60
CA LYS A 628 -4.02 15.89 -11.82
C LYS A 628 -4.93 15.36 -12.92
N ILE A 629 -6.00 14.68 -12.55
CA ILE A 629 -6.97 14.14 -13.51
C ILE A 629 -7.82 15.31 -14.00
N PHE A 630 -8.32 16.12 -13.06
CA PHE A 630 -9.07 17.33 -13.36
C PHE A 630 -8.31 18.29 -14.30
N LEU A 631 -7.02 18.51 -14.04
CA LEU A 631 -6.19 19.41 -14.84
C LEU A 631 -6.06 18.99 -16.31
N ARG A 632 -6.31 17.71 -16.66
CA ARG A 632 -6.33 17.25 -18.05
C ARG A 632 -7.60 17.62 -18.79
N LEU A 633 -8.67 17.89 -18.05
CA LEU A 633 -9.98 18.26 -18.60
C LEU A 633 -10.09 19.77 -18.83
N PHE A 634 -9.28 20.58 -18.13
CA PHE A 634 -9.29 22.04 -18.28
C PHE A 634 -9.11 22.49 -19.75
N PRO A 635 -9.86 23.51 -20.20
CA PRO A 635 -9.62 24.13 -21.49
C PRO A 635 -8.18 24.65 -21.63
N HIS A 636 -7.62 24.49 -22.82
CA HIS A 636 -6.24 24.84 -23.15
C HIS A 636 -6.17 25.60 -24.47
N GLU A 637 -7.21 26.38 -24.76
CA GLU A 637 -7.34 27.15 -25.99
C GLU A 637 -6.59 28.48 -25.91
N VAL A 638 -6.22 28.99 -27.08
CA VAL A 638 -5.59 30.30 -27.25
C VAL A 638 -6.46 31.42 -26.73
N ALA A 639 -7.77 31.30 -27.00
CA ALA A 639 -8.77 32.29 -26.64
C ALA A 639 -8.85 32.52 -25.13
N ASP A 640 -8.44 31.53 -24.31
CA ASP A 640 -8.49 31.62 -22.85
C ASP A 640 -7.27 32.34 -22.25
N LEU A 641 -6.13 32.44 -22.97
CA LEU A 641 -4.89 32.93 -22.37
C LEU A 641 -5.00 34.38 -21.89
N GLN A 642 -5.54 35.25 -22.75
CA GLN A 642 -5.64 36.67 -22.47
C GLN A 642 -6.73 36.98 -21.41
N PRO A 643 -7.95 36.42 -21.49
CA PRO A 643 -8.96 36.55 -20.43
C PRO A 643 -8.47 36.07 -19.07
N VAL A 644 -7.81 34.91 -18.98
CA VAL A 644 -7.28 34.40 -17.71
C VAL A 644 -6.21 35.34 -17.12
N LEU A 645 -5.34 35.91 -17.97
CA LEU A 645 -4.34 36.90 -17.54
C LEU A 645 -4.95 38.23 -17.10
N ASP A 646 -6.10 38.61 -17.66
CA ASP A 646 -6.80 39.84 -17.28
C ASP A 646 -7.57 39.64 -15.98
N MET A 647 -8.22 38.49 -15.77
CA MET A 647 -8.82 38.13 -14.48
C MET A 647 -7.81 38.18 -13.33
N PHE A 648 -6.53 37.88 -13.59
CA PHE A 648 -5.46 38.01 -12.60
C PHE A 648 -5.12 39.46 -12.23
N ALA A 649 -5.36 40.44 -13.11
CA ALA A 649 -5.13 41.84 -12.81
C ALA A 649 -6.04 42.33 -11.67
N ASP A 650 -7.23 41.73 -11.55
CA ASP A 650 -8.22 42.04 -10.53
C ASP A 650 -8.03 41.26 -9.23
N GLN A 651 -7.06 40.31 -9.17
CA GLN A 651 -6.81 39.52 -7.97
C GLN A 651 -5.77 40.17 -7.06
N ASN A 652 -6.06 40.24 -5.76
CA ASN A 652 -5.11 40.63 -4.74
C ASN A 652 -4.41 39.38 -4.17
N PRO A 653 -3.07 39.21 -4.24
CA PRO A 653 -2.37 38.04 -3.68
C PRO A 653 -2.45 37.88 -2.15
N LYS A 654 -2.85 38.93 -1.43
CA LYS A 654 -2.98 38.92 0.05
C LYS A 654 -4.42 38.70 0.51
N ASP A 655 -5.37 38.53 -0.41
CA ASP A 655 -6.74 38.18 -0.06
C ASP A 655 -6.79 36.74 0.49
N TYR A 656 -7.52 36.52 1.57
CA TYR A 656 -7.65 35.19 2.20
C TYR A 656 -9.01 34.55 1.92
N GLU A 657 -9.99 35.30 1.41
CA GLU A 657 -11.37 34.82 1.21
C GLU A 657 -11.55 34.11 -0.12
N THR A 658 -10.87 34.60 -1.18
CA THR A 658 -11.07 34.08 -2.55
C THR A 658 -9.86 33.32 -3.10
N TRP A 659 -9.01 32.76 -2.24
CA TRP A 659 -7.77 32.09 -2.66
C TRP A 659 -8.03 30.92 -3.64
N GLU A 660 -9.19 30.26 -3.59
CA GLU A 660 -9.61 29.22 -4.54
C GLU A 660 -9.66 29.77 -5.97
N THR A 661 -10.11 31.02 -6.16
CA THR A 661 -10.13 31.69 -7.47
C THR A 661 -8.73 31.75 -8.04
N ARG A 662 -7.77 32.26 -7.26
CA ARG A 662 -6.36 32.39 -7.68
C ARG A 662 -5.74 31.02 -7.94
N TYR A 663 -6.04 30.04 -7.08
CA TYR A 663 -5.59 28.66 -7.27
C TYR A 663 -6.07 28.08 -8.61
N MET A 664 -7.37 28.21 -8.91
CA MET A 664 -7.96 27.69 -10.13
C MET A 664 -7.47 28.44 -11.38
N LEU A 665 -7.34 29.77 -11.31
CA LEU A 665 -6.76 30.58 -12.38
C LEU A 665 -5.31 30.18 -12.68
N LEU A 666 -4.49 29.89 -11.66
CA LEU A 666 -3.09 29.47 -11.84
C LEU A 666 -3.02 28.10 -12.52
N LEU A 667 -3.92 27.18 -12.16
CA LEU A 667 -4.03 25.88 -12.81
C LEU A 667 -4.49 26.01 -14.27
N TRP A 668 -5.48 26.87 -14.54
CA TRP A 668 -5.96 27.12 -15.90
C TRP A 668 -4.87 27.76 -16.76
N LEU A 669 -4.19 28.79 -16.24
CA LEU A 669 -3.05 29.42 -16.89
C LEU A 669 -1.93 28.39 -17.18
N SER A 670 -1.71 27.42 -16.29
CA SER A 670 -0.71 26.37 -16.53
C SER A 670 -1.07 25.46 -17.71
N MET A 671 -2.36 25.32 -18.05
CA MET A 671 -2.84 24.55 -19.18
C MET A 671 -2.80 25.36 -20.48
N THR A 672 -3.20 26.64 -20.45
CA THR A 672 -3.05 27.54 -21.61
C THR A 672 -1.57 27.77 -21.92
N CYS A 673 -0.65 27.65 -20.96
CA CYS A 673 0.78 27.60 -21.25
C CYS A 673 1.24 26.39 -22.07
N LEU A 674 0.39 25.43 -22.44
CA LEU A 674 0.78 24.28 -23.28
C LEU A 674 0.43 24.45 -24.77
N ILE A 675 -0.11 25.62 -25.17
CA ILE A 675 -0.47 25.91 -26.55
C ILE A 675 0.74 25.77 -27.51
N PRO A 676 0.60 25.12 -28.69
CA PRO A 676 1.73 24.69 -29.53
C PRO A 676 2.33 25.78 -30.44
N PHE A 677 2.36 27.04 -30.01
CA PHE A 677 3.01 28.12 -30.77
C PHE A 677 3.71 29.12 -29.84
N ASP A 678 4.66 29.87 -30.40
CA ASP A 678 5.48 30.84 -29.67
C ASP A 678 4.61 31.94 -29.05
N LEU A 679 4.72 32.13 -27.74
CA LEU A 679 3.95 33.14 -27.00
C LEU A 679 4.23 34.56 -27.47
N ALA A 680 5.42 34.82 -28.03
CA ALA A 680 5.77 36.13 -28.59
C ALA A 680 4.86 36.54 -29.75
N ARG A 681 4.19 35.58 -30.42
CA ARG A 681 3.22 35.88 -31.50
C ARG A 681 1.92 36.49 -30.99
N LEU A 682 1.66 36.40 -29.69
CA LEU A 682 0.45 36.91 -29.06
C LEU A 682 0.63 38.32 -28.49
N ASP A 683 1.84 38.86 -28.51
CA ASP A 683 2.15 40.17 -27.94
C ASP A 683 1.58 41.37 -28.75
N GLY A 684 1.05 41.13 -29.96
CA GLY A 684 0.43 42.17 -30.80
C GLY A 684 1.35 43.37 -31.08
N ASN A 685 0.77 44.52 -31.45
CA ASN A 685 1.48 45.80 -31.40
C ASN A 685 1.58 46.21 -29.92
N ILE A 686 2.80 46.34 -29.40
CA ILE A 686 3.14 46.57 -27.98
C ILE A 686 2.67 47.94 -27.44
N LEU A 687 1.85 48.70 -28.19
CA LEU A 687 1.30 50.00 -27.77
C LEU A 687 -0.07 49.78 -27.11
N SER A 688 -0.25 50.21 -25.86
CA SER A 688 -1.58 50.31 -25.23
C SER A 688 -2.41 51.47 -25.83
N GLU A 689 -3.73 51.50 -25.59
CA GLU A 689 -4.60 52.63 -25.94
C GLU A 689 -4.14 53.98 -25.34
N GLU A 690 -3.26 53.95 -24.33
CA GLU A 690 -2.71 55.12 -23.62
C GLU A 690 -1.24 55.42 -23.98
N GLY A 691 -0.65 54.74 -24.96
CA GLY A 691 0.73 55.02 -25.41
C GLY A 691 1.85 54.47 -24.50
N HIS A 692 1.51 53.62 -23.52
CA HIS A 692 2.51 52.92 -22.70
C HIS A 692 2.85 51.54 -23.30
N PRO A 693 4.13 51.12 -23.25
CA PRO A 693 4.52 49.81 -23.74
C PRO A 693 3.88 48.71 -22.89
N ARG A 694 3.05 47.87 -23.51
CA ARG A 694 2.42 46.73 -22.85
C ARG A 694 3.47 45.68 -22.49
N MET A 695 3.45 45.19 -21.25
CA MET A 695 4.38 44.13 -20.82
C MET A 695 4.14 42.86 -21.67
N PRO A 696 5.20 42.25 -22.25
CA PRO A 696 5.08 41.01 -23.00
C PRO A 696 4.40 39.90 -22.17
N ILE A 697 3.63 39.04 -22.82
CA ILE A 697 2.86 37.95 -22.21
C ILE A 697 3.77 37.03 -21.40
N MET A 698 4.96 36.71 -21.92
CA MET A 698 5.95 35.91 -21.18
C MET A 698 6.32 36.55 -19.84
N ASP A 699 6.51 37.87 -19.81
CA ASP A 699 6.90 38.61 -18.61
C ASP A 699 5.70 38.79 -17.66
N ARG A 700 4.48 38.95 -18.19
CA ARG A 700 3.23 38.94 -17.40
C ARG A 700 3.05 37.60 -16.67
N ILE A 701 3.15 36.48 -17.39
CA ILE A 701 3.02 35.13 -16.81
C ILE A 701 4.11 34.92 -15.75
N LEU A 702 5.35 35.29 -16.04
CA LEU A 702 6.46 35.14 -15.10
C LEU A 702 6.26 35.99 -13.84
N LYS A 703 5.76 37.22 -13.98
CA LYS A 703 5.42 38.10 -12.86
C LYS A 703 4.35 37.49 -11.96
N VAL A 704 3.25 36.98 -12.55
CA VAL A 704 2.18 36.27 -11.84
C VAL A 704 2.74 35.04 -11.11
N ALA A 705 3.51 34.21 -11.80
CA ALA A 705 4.13 33.04 -11.19
C ALA A 705 5.00 33.41 -9.98
N LYS A 706 5.89 34.40 -10.12
CA LYS A 706 6.77 34.86 -9.03
C LYS A 706 5.99 35.43 -7.84
N SER A 707 4.92 36.20 -8.07
CA SER A 707 4.12 36.77 -6.99
C SER A 707 3.37 35.70 -6.18
N TYR A 708 2.88 34.65 -6.85
CA TYR A 708 2.14 33.58 -6.19
C TYR A 708 3.03 32.48 -5.62
N LEU A 709 4.32 32.41 -5.97
CA LEU A 709 5.23 31.46 -5.32
C LEU A 709 5.53 31.83 -3.85
N VAL A 710 5.30 33.07 -3.44
CA VAL A 710 5.65 33.56 -2.10
C VAL A 710 4.44 33.78 -1.19
N VAL A 711 3.24 33.32 -1.57
CA VAL A 711 2.03 33.41 -0.74
C VAL A 711 1.95 32.25 0.25
N SER A 712 1.22 32.43 1.35
CA SER A 712 1.06 31.43 2.42
C SER A 712 0.02 30.35 2.12
N ASP A 713 -0.89 30.62 1.18
CA ASP A 713 -2.02 29.74 0.83
C ASP A 713 -1.69 28.73 -0.29
N LYS A 714 -2.71 27.98 -0.71
CA LYS A 714 -2.58 26.91 -1.70
C LYS A 714 -2.32 27.37 -3.12
N ALA A 715 -2.57 28.62 -3.48
CA ALA A 715 -2.23 29.19 -4.79
C ALA A 715 -0.73 29.02 -5.08
N ARG A 716 0.13 29.00 -4.06
CA ARG A 716 1.55 28.66 -4.18
C ARG A 716 1.81 27.32 -4.85
N ASP A 717 1.05 26.28 -4.47
CA ASP A 717 1.17 24.95 -5.05
C ASP A 717 0.82 24.97 -6.56
N ALA A 718 -0.18 25.76 -6.96
CA ALA A 718 -0.58 25.95 -8.35
C ALA A 718 0.42 26.80 -9.14
N ALA A 719 1.01 27.83 -8.53
CA ALA A 719 2.07 28.64 -9.13
C ALA A 719 3.30 27.79 -9.49
N ALA A 720 3.68 26.84 -8.62
CA ALA A 720 4.75 25.89 -8.92
C ALA A 720 4.43 24.98 -10.13
N VAL A 721 3.16 24.61 -10.33
CA VAL A 721 2.71 23.87 -11.52
C VAL A 721 2.82 24.75 -12.77
N LEU A 722 2.33 25.98 -12.71
CA LEU A 722 2.43 26.98 -13.79
C LEU A 722 3.89 27.17 -14.24
N VAL A 723 4.80 27.46 -13.30
CA VAL A 723 6.23 27.63 -13.58
C VAL A 723 6.80 26.43 -14.33
N SER A 724 6.52 25.22 -13.84
CA SER A 724 7.12 24.02 -14.43
C SER A 724 6.67 23.74 -15.86
N ARG A 725 5.46 24.16 -16.24
CA ARG A 725 4.96 24.02 -17.61
C ARG A 725 5.38 25.18 -18.50
N PHE A 726 5.35 26.40 -17.97
CA PHE A 726 5.72 27.61 -18.68
C PHE A 726 7.22 27.67 -19.00
N ILE A 727 8.10 27.50 -18.00
CA ILE A 727 9.57 27.62 -18.18
C ILE A 727 10.13 26.50 -19.06
N THR A 728 9.49 25.33 -19.09
CA THR A 728 9.96 24.18 -19.90
C THR A 728 9.51 24.26 -21.36
N ARG A 729 8.72 25.26 -21.75
CA ARG A 729 8.34 25.46 -23.15
C ARG A 729 9.57 25.80 -24.01
N PRO A 730 9.64 25.33 -25.27
CA PRO A 730 10.80 25.57 -26.15
C PRO A 730 11.14 27.05 -26.41
N ASP A 731 10.14 27.91 -26.54
CA ASP A 731 10.24 29.37 -26.78
C ASP A 731 10.65 30.15 -25.52
N VAL A 732 10.21 29.69 -24.35
CA VAL A 732 10.46 30.34 -23.05
C VAL A 732 11.81 29.90 -22.46
N LYS A 733 12.16 28.62 -22.55
CA LYS A 733 13.34 28.05 -21.86
C LYS A 733 14.63 28.77 -22.21
N GLN A 734 14.82 29.09 -23.49
CA GLN A 734 16.04 29.76 -23.99
C GLN A 734 16.18 31.19 -23.45
N LYS A 735 15.07 31.85 -23.15
CA LYS A 735 15.03 33.28 -22.79
C LYS A 735 14.82 33.55 -21.30
N ARG A 736 14.31 32.58 -20.53
CA ARG A 736 13.83 32.82 -19.15
C ARG A 736 14.22 31.75 -18.14
N MET A 737 14.74 30.58 -18.55
CA MET A 737 15.06 29.50 -17.60
C MET A 737 16.19 29.88 -16.65
N ALA A 738 17.29 30.43 -17.17
CA ALA A 738 18.42 30.91 -16.37
C ALA A 738 17.98 32.00 -15.38
N ASP A 739 17.35 33.06 -15.87
CA ASP A 739 16.84 34.17 -15.04
C ASP A 739 15.88 33.71 -13.93
N PHE A 740 15.05 32.71 -14.20
CA PHE A 740 14.14 32.15 -13.20
C PHE A 740 14.89 31.34 -12.15
N LEU A 741 15.85 30.49 -12.56
CA LEU A 741 16.67 29.70 -11.65
C LEU A 741 17.53 30.61 -10.77
N ASP A 742 18.18 31.63 -11.33
CA ASP A 742 18.98 32.59 -10.56
C ASP A 742 18.12 33.32 -9.52
N TRP A 743 16.92 33.76 -9.91
CA TRP A 743 15.98 34.36 -8.98
C TRP A 743 15.54 33.39 -7.88
N ALA A 744 15.19 32.14 -8.23
CA ALA A 744 14.74 31.14 -7.28
C ALA A 744 15.84 30.75 -6.29
N LEU A 745 17.07 30.56 -6.76
CA LEU A 745 18.23 30.22 -5.94
C LEU A 745 18.66 31.39 -5.04
N SER A 746 18.69 32.62 -5.57
CA SER A 746 18.97 33.82 -4.76
C SER A 746 17.90 34.06 -3.68
N THR A 747 16.64 33.77 -4.00
CA THR A 747 15.52 33.89 -3.06
C THR A 747 15.62 32.81 -1.98
N LEU A 748 15.95 31.57 -2.38
CA LEU A 748 16.14 30.45 -1.45
C LEU A 748 17.33 30.70 -0.51
N SER A 749 18.46 31.19 -1.02
CA SER A 749 19.67 31.44 -0.23
C SER A 749 19.55 32.59 0.77
N LYS A 750 18.68 33.57 0.49
CA LYS A 750 18.39 34.71 1.39
C LYS A 750 17.33 34.38 2.44
N SER A 751 16.60 33.29 2.26
CA SER A 751 15.49 32.90 3.14
C SER A 751 15.98 31.96 4.25
N SER A 752 15.33 32.02 5.41
CA SER A 752 15.63 31.13 6.54
C SER A 752 14.37 30.47 7.05
N PHE A 753 14.43 29.15 7.28
CA PHE A 753 13.33 28.39 7.89
C PHE A 753 13.11 28.73 9.37
N GLN A 754 13.93 29.61 9.96
CA GLN A 754 13.75 30.10 11.33
C GLN A 754 12.65 31.19 11.41
N THR A 755 12.32 31.85 10.29
CA THR A 755 11.24 32.83 10.24
C THR A 755 10.02 32.26 9.52
N MET A 756 8.83 32.73 9.87
CA MET A 756 7.58 32.31 9.23
C MET A 756 7.54 32.72 7.75
N GLU A 757 7.95 33.96 7.46
CA GLU A 757 8.06 34.47 6.09
C GLU A 757 9.08 33.68 5.26
N GLY A 758 10.27 33.42 5.83
CA GLY A 758 11.29 32.62 5.16
C GLY A 758 10.80 31.19 4.88
N THR A 759 10.08 30.56 5.82
CA THR A 759 9.48 29.24 5.62
C THR A 759 8.51 29.22 4.44
N ILE A 760 7.64 30.23 4.32
CA ILE A 760 6.66 30.36 3.22
C ILE A 760 7.36 30.47 1.87
N VAL A 761 8.39 31.32 1.79
CA VAL A 761 9.16 31.56 0.57
C VAL A 761 9.96 30.32 0.17
N MET A 762 10.63 29.68 1.13
CA MET A 762 11.38 28.44 0.88
C MET A 762 10.47 27.31 0.37
N ASP A 763 9.27 27.17 0.92
CA ASP A 763 8.29 26.18 0.45
C ASP A 763 7.99 26.39 -1.05
N GLY A 764 7.70 27.62 -1.44
CA GLY A 764 7.41 27.98 -2.83
C GLY A 764 8.57 27.70 -3.77
N MET A 765 9.79 28.11 -3.40
CA MET A 765 10.98 27.90 -4.22
C MET A 765 11.27 26.40 -4.39
N LEU A 766 11.24 25.62 -3.31
CA LEU A 766 11.47 24.18 -3.36
C LEU A 766 10.39 23.46 -4.17
N GLN A 767 9.13 23.87 -4.06
CA GLN A 767 8.04 23.34 -4.88
C GLN A 767 8.25 23.63 -6.37
N ALA A 768 8.60 24.88 -6.72
CA ALA A 768 8.85 25.29 -8.10
C ALA A 768 10.01 24.51 -8.72
N LEU A 769 11.16 24.44 -8.03
CA LEU A 769 12.33 23.69 -8.48
C LEU A 769 12.01 22.20 -8.63
N ALA A 770 11.35 21.59 -7.65
CA ALA A 770 11.01 20.17 -7.72
C ALA A 770 10.01 19.82 -8.84
N GLN A 771 9.12 20.74 -9.23
CA GLN A 771 8.24 20.57 -10.39
C GLN A 771 8.96 20.85 -11.71
N LEU A 772 9.84 21.86 -11.75
CA LEU A 772 10.64 22.21 -12.91
C LEU A 772 11.51 21.02 -13.34
N PHE A 773 12.32 20.47 -12.44
CA PHE A 773 13.15 19.28 -12.70
C PHE A 773 12.34 17.98 -12.86
N LYS A 774 11.02 18.00 -12.61
CA LYS A 774 10.14 16.86 -12.89
C LYS A 774 9.59 16.88 -14.31
N HIS A 775 9.36 18.05 -14.90
CA HIS A 775 8.76 18.20 -16.23
C HIS A 775 9.77 18.60 -17.30
N GLY A 776 10.86 19.27 -16.93
CA GLY A 776 11.94 19.67 -17.83
C GLY A 776 12.66 18.46 -18.43
N LYS A 777 13.14 18.62 -19.67
CA LYS A 777 13.98 17.61 -20.31
C LYS A 777 15.35 17.60 -19.62
N ARG A 778 15.96 16.41 -19.53
CA ARG A 778 17.28 16.24 -18.89
C ARG A 778 18.30 17.22 -19.43
N ASP A 779 18.45 17.31 -20.75
CA ASP A 779 19.51 18.10 -21.39
C ASP A 779 19.34 19.61 -21.15
N ASP A 780 18.09 20.06 -20.97
CA ASP A 780 17.78 21.45 -20.64
C ASP A 780 18.07 21.76 -19.16
N CYS A 781 17.86 20.80 -18.25
CA CYS A 781 18.03 20.99 -16.80
C CYS A 781 19.42 20.64 -16.28
N LEU A 782 20.16 19.77 -16.97
CA LEU A 782 21.47 19.27 -16.54
C LEU A 782 22.51 20.37 -16.29
N PRO A 783 22.62 21.43 -17.13
CA PRO A 783 23.59 22.52 -16.89
C PRO A 783 23.42 23.25 -15.56
N TYR A 784 22.22 23.20 -14.98
CA TYR A 784 21.88 23.89 -13.74
C TYR A 784 21.82 22.95 -12.53
N ALA A 785 21.88 21.63 -12.74
CA ALA A 785 21.60 20.65 -11.70
C ALA A 785 22.60 20.71 -10.54
N SER A 786 23.89 20.86 -10.82
CA SER A 786 24.94 20.94 -9.78
C SER A 786 24.80 22.21 -8.92
N THR A 787 24.54 23.37 -9.54
CA THR A 787 24.32 24.64 -8.83
C THR A 787 23.07 24.59 -7.94
N VAL A 788 22.00 23.94 -8.40
CA VAL A 788 20.78 23.78 -7.60
C VAL A 788 21.02 22.83 -6.42
N LEU A 789 21.81 21.76 -6.61
CA LEU A 789 22.19 20.83 -5.53
C LEU A 789 23.02 21.56 -4.46
N GLU A 790 24.05 22.29 -4.86
CA GLU A 790 24.91 23.06 -3.94
C GLU A 790 24.11 24.10 -3.13
N CYS A 791 23.20 24.83 -3.78
CA CYS A 791 22.33 25.77 -3.08
C CYS A 791 21.41 25.07 -2.07
N LEU A 792 20.90 23.88 -2.41
CA LEU A 792 20.04 23.09 -1.53
C LEU A 792 20.79 22.59 -0.30
N ASP A 793 22.05 22.18 -0.45
CA ASP A 793 22.90 21.71 0.64
C ASP A 793 23.17 22.82 1.66
N ASN A 794 23.46 24.02 1.15
CA ASN A 794 23.66 25.21 1.97
C ASN A 794 22.41 25.61 2.76
N CYS A 795 21.21 25.19 2.34
CA CYS A 795 19.97 25.45 3.07
C CYS A 795 19.81 24.60 4.34
N LYS A 796 20.61 23.52 4.52
CA LYS A 796 20.59 22.63 5.70
C LYS A 796 19.19 22.19 6.13
N LEU A 797 18.33 21.85 5.17
CA LEU A 797 16.92 21.58 5.42
C LEU A 797 16.70 20.42 6.42
N SER A 798 17.63 19.48 6.54
CA SER A 798 17.59 18.38 7.52
C SER A 798 17.46 18.87 8.97
N GLU A 799 17.95 20.07 9.28
CA GLU A 799 17.88 20.70 10.61
C GLU A 799 16.54 21.41 10.85
N SER A 800 15.71 21.60 9.82
CA SER A 800 14.43 22.30 9.93
C SER A 800 13.42 21.48 10.73
N ASN A 801 12.68 22.12 11.63
CA ASN A 801 11.54 21.48 12.30
C ASN A 801 10.35 21.26 11.37
N GLN A 802 10.30 21.92 10.21
CA GLN A 802 9.18 21.87 9.28
C GLN A 802 9.24 20.64 8.36
N THR A 803 8.37 19.66 8.62
CA THR A 803 8.30 18.40 7.86
C THR A 803 8.12 18.61 6.35
N LEU A 804 7.35 19.64 5.96
CA LEU A 804 7.08 19.92 4.55
C LEU A 804 8.35 20.36 3.78
N LEU A 805 9.18 21.23 4.37
CA LEU A 805 10.43 21.69 3.76
C LEU A 805 11.41 20.53 3.59
N ARG A 806 11.57 19.68 4.62
CA ARG A 806 12.42 18.48 4.54
C ARG A 806 11.97 17.52 3.45
N LYS A 807 10.66 17.26 3.38
CA LYS A 807 10.05 16.43 2.33
C LYS A 807 10.30 16.99 0.93
N LEU A 808 10.17 18.32 0.74
CA LEU A 808 10.38 18.97 -0.55
C LEU A 808 11.86 18.99 -0.95
N GLY A 809 12.78 19.24 -0.01
CA GLY A 809 14.21 19.11 -0.22
C GLY A 809 14.58 17.70 -0.72
N VAL A 810 14.17 16.67 0.02
CA VAL A 810 14.33 15.26 -0.39
C VAL A 810 13.71 14.98 -1.76
N LYS A 811 12.57 15.61 -2.08
CA LYS A 811 11.92 15.44 -3.39
C LYS A 811 12.67 16.14 -4.52
N LEU A 812 13.33 17.26 -4.27
CA LEU A 812 14.18 17.96 -5.22
C LEU A 812 15.48 17.18 -5.47
N VAL A 813 16.14 16.70 -4.41
CA VAL A 813 17.32 15.81 -4.48
C VAL A 813 17.06 14.61 -5.40
N GLN A 814 15.89 13.98 -5.29
CA GLN A 814 15.48 12.90 -6.20
C GLN A 814 15.44 13.30 -7.67
N ARG A 815 14.99 14.52 -7.97
CA ARG A 815 14.88 14.99 -9.35
C ARG A 815 16.26 15.34 -9.91
N LEU A 816 17.12 15.93 -9.09
CA LEU A 816 18.51 16.21 -9.43
C LEU A 816 19.26 14.91 -9.72
N GLY A 817 19.18 13.90 -8.85
CA GLY A 817 19.74 12.56 -9.10
C GLY A 817 19.29 11.92 -10.41
N LEU A 818 18.00 12.03 -10.72
CA LEU A 818 17.45 11.54 -11.99
C LEU A 818 17.79 12.42 -13.21
N THR A 819 18.33 13.62 -12.98
CA THR A 819 18.81 14.52 -14.03
C THR A 819 20.28 14.21 -14.33
N PHE A 820 21.12 14.00 -13.32
CA PHE A 820 22.51 13.57 -13.50
C PHE A 820 22.59 12.24 -14.28
N LEU A 821 21.75 11.27 -13.91
CA LEU A 821 21.73 9.95 -14.54
C LEU A 821 20.91 9.92 -15.83
N LYS A 822 21.53 9.42 -16.92
CA LYS A 822 20.82 9.15 -18.19
C LYS A 822 19.59 8.25 -17.96
N PRO A 823 18.49 8.40 -18.71
CA PRO A 823 17.34 7.51 -18.63
C PRO A 823 17.66 6.09 -19.13
N LYS A 824 18.31 5.27 -18.32
CA LYS A 824 18.51 3.83 -18.54
C LYS A 824 17.65 3.07 -17.54
N VAL A 825 16.99 2.00 -17.96
CA VAL A 825 16.41 1.03 -17.03
C VAL A 825 17.41 -0.11 -16.95
N ALA A 826 17.99 -0.32 -15.78
CA ALA A 826 18.87 -1.45 -15.54
C ALA A 826 18.17 -2.77 -15.94
N LYS A 827 18.78 -3.56 -16.82
CA LYS A 827 18.25 -4.89 -17.22
C LYS A 827 18.15 -5.84 -16.01
N TRP A 828 19.03 -5.66 -15.03
CA TRP A 828 19.07 -6.40 -13.76
C TRP A 828 18.00 -5.97 -12.75
N ARG A 829 17.27 -4.87 -13.01
CA ARG A 829 16.20 -4.42 -12.12
C ARG A 829 15.10 -5.49 -12.05
N TYR A 830 14.64 -5.78 -10.84
CA TYR A 830 13.44 -6.59 -10.60
C TYR A 830 12.25 -6.08 -11.45
N GLN A 831 11.81 -6.88 -12.42
CA GLN A 831 10.62 -6.58 -13.22
C GLN A 831 9.39 -6.69 -12.32
N ARG A 832 8.95 -5.57 -11.74
CA ARG A 832 7.56 -5.48 -11.27
C ARG A 832 6.67 -5.64 -12.48
N GLY A 833 6.06 -6.82 -12.59
CA GLY A 833 5.21 -7.25 -13.68
C GLY A 833 4.31 -6.13 -14.24
N CYS A 834 4.29 -6.11 -15.57
CA CYS A 834 3.21 -5.67 -16.45
C CYS A 834 2.22 -4.67 -15.84
N ARG A 835 2.46 -3.38 -16.08
CA ARG A 835 1.54 -2.29 -15.77
C ARG A 835 0.43 -2.18 -16.82
N SER A 836 -0.41 -3.20 -16.95
CA SER A 836 -1.75 -3.08 -17.55
C SER A 836 -2.46 -4.42 -17.47
N LEU A 837 -3.59 -4.48 -16.75
CA LEU A 837 -4.50 -5.62 -16.79
C LEU A 837 -5.11 -5.81 -18.19
N ALA A 838 -5.19 -4.73 -18.99
CA ALA A 838 -5.70 -4.76 -20.36
C ALA A 838 -4.71 -5.44 -21.34
N ALA A 839 -3.40 -5.31 -21.12
CA ALA A 839 -2.39 -6.03 -21.91
C ALA A 839 -2.44 -7.55 -21.64
N ASN A 840 -2.83 -7.96 -20.44
CA ASN A 840 -2.96 -9.37 -20.06
C ASN A 840 -4.26 -10.02 -20.57
N LEU A 841 -5.31 -9.23 -20.88
CA LEU A 841 -6.58 -9.75 -21.40
C LEU A 841 -6.65 -9.74 -22.94
N GLN A 842 -5.90 -8.87 -23.61
CA GLN A 842 -5.88 -8.79 -25.07
C GLN A 842 -5.07 -9.91 -25.76
N PHE A 843 -4.22 -10.64 -25.03
CA PHE A 843 -3.55 -11.83 -25.59
C PHE A 843 -4.47 -13.07 -25.71
N SER A 844 -5.75 -12.96 -25.33
CA SER A 844 -6.72 -14.06 -25.37
C SER A 844 -7.72 -13.99 -26.54
N ALA A 845 -7.54 -13.13 -27.55
CA ALA A 845 -8.41 -13.18 -28.72
C ALA A 845 -7.69 -12.79 -30.02
N GLN A 846 -7.58 -13.79 -30.90
CA GLN A 846 -7.34 -13.70 -32.36
C GLN A 846 -5.90 -13.50 -32.84
N VAL A 847 -5.33 -14.59 -33.37
CA VAL A 847 -4.29 -14.62 -34.41
C VAL A 847 -5.05 -14.51 -35.75
N PRO A 848 -4.63 -13.72 -36.76
CA PRO A 848 -3.55 -14.19 -37.64
C PRO A 848 -2.67 -13.16 -38.41
N VAL A 849 -1.53 -13.71 -38.87
CA VAL A 849 -0.66 -13.34 -40.00
C VAL A 849 0.47 -12.30 -39.78
N ALA A 850 1.68 -12.87 -39.75
CA ALA A 850 2.97 -12.45 -40.33
C ALA A 850 3.31 -10.96 -40.47
N GLN A 851 4.36 -10.54 -39.77
CA GLN A 851 5.51 -9.90 -40.41
C GLN A 851 6.78 -10.04 -39.57
N ASN A 852 7.83 -10.51 -40.25
CA ASN A 852 9.21 -10.62 -39.77
C ASN A 852 9.70 -9.31 -39.14
N VAL A 853 10.09 -9.36 -37.87
CA VAL A 853 11.20 -8.53 -37.39
C VAL A 853 12.15 -9.46 -36.62
N VAL A 854 13.19 -9.85 -37.34
CA VAL A 854 14.42 -10.39 -36.79
C VAL A 854 14.98 -9.36 -35.82
N ILE A 855 15.09 -9.67 -34.54
CA ILE A 855 16.10 -9.04 -33.69
C ILE A 855 16.92 -10.18 -33.09
N ALA A 856 18.09 -10.34 -33.69
CA ALA A 856 19.12 -11.27 -33.31
C ALA A 856 19.45 -11.13 -31.81
N ALA A 857 19.50 -12.28 -31.14
CA ALA A 857 20.43 -12.48 -30.06
C ALA A 857 21.83 -12.46 -30.69
N VAL A 858 22.66 -11.51 -30.27
CA VAL A 858 24.10 -11.58 -30.43
C VAL A 858 24.64 -11.59 -29.01
N ASP A 859 25.32 -12.68 -28.67
CA ASP A 859 26.09 -12.79 -27.44
C ASP A 859 27.21 -11.76 -27.38
N ALA A 860 27.52 -11.35 -26.15
CA ALA A 860 28.81 -10.84 -25.69
C ALA A 860 29.43 -9.66 -26.48
N ALA A 861 29.11 -8.46 -26.01
CA ALA A 861 30.10 -7.40 -25.86
C ALA A 861 29.68 -6.50 -24.71
N ASP A 862 30.65 -6.02 -23.94
CA ASP A 862 30.56 -4.80 -23.15
C ASP A 862 29.70 -3.75 -23.87
N ASP A 863 28.57 -3.43 -23.27
CA ASP A 863 28.01 -2.07 -23.27
C ASP A 863 27.75 -1.69 -21.80
N GLU A 864 28.68 -2.06 -20.92
CA GLU A 864 29.16 -1.06 -19.98
C GLU A 864 29.87 0.01 -20.82
N GLU A 865 29.09 0.91 -21.44
CA GLU A 865 29.60 2.28 -21.50
C GLU A 865 29.93 2.58 -20.04
N GLU A 866 31.22 2.57 -19.71
CA GLU A 866 31.83 3.18 -18.53
C GLU A 866 31.41 4.67 -18.60
N TYR A 867 30.17 4.92 -18.19
CA TYR A 867 29.62 6.25 -18.12
C TYR A 867 30.05 6.77 -16.77
N ASP A 868 31.01 7.69 -16.78
CA ASP A 868 31.42 8.44 -15.60
C ASP A 868 30.17 8.93 -14.87
N ILE A 869 29.90 8.33 -13.72
CA ILE A 869 28.82 8.76 -12.86
C ILE A 869 29.31 10.07 -12.23
N PRO A 870 28.59 11.18 -12.41
CA PRO A 870 29.00 12.44 -11.80
C PRO A 870 29.09 12.28 -10.29
N GLY A 871 30.17 12.77 -9.66
CA GLY A 871 30.36 12.66 -8.21
C GLY A 871 29.21 13.28 -7.39
N GLU A 872 28.45 14.19 -7.99
CA GLU A 872 27.22 14.74 -7.40
C GLU A 872 26.17 13.67 -7.07
N VAL A 873 26.20 12.51 -7.74
CA VAL A 873 25.28 11.39 -7.47
C VAL A 873 25.54 10.77 -6.10
N GLU A 874 26.78 10.75 -5.62
CA GLU A 874 27.12 10.27 -4.27
C GLU A 874 26.48 11.16 -3.20
N ASN A 875 26.62 12.48 -3.34
CA ASN A 875 25.97 13.45 -2.45
C ASN A 875 24.43 13.29 -2.47
N VAL A 876 23.84 13.09 -3.65
CA VAL A 876 22.42 12.79 -3.77
C VAL A 876 22.03 11.53 -2.99
N ILE A 877 22.81 10.45 -3.09
CA ILE A 877 22.57 9.20 -2.36
C ILE A 877 22.67 9.43 -0.85
N GLU A 878 23.71 10.13 -0.39
CA GLU A 878 23.94 10.45 1.02
C GLU A 878 22.74 11.21 1.61
N GLN A 879 22.29 12.27 0.95
CA GLN A 879 21.12 13.04 1.39
C GLN A 879 19.83 12.21 1.44
N LEU A 880 19.66 11.27 0.51
CA LEU A 880 18.52 10.37 0.55
C LEU A 880 18.62 9.36 1.70
N LEU A 881 19.82 8.88 2.03
CA LEU A 881 20.04 8.03 3.21
C LEU A 881 19.79 8.79 4.51
N ILE A 882 20.18 10.07 4.60
CA ILE A 882 19.82 10.96 5.72
C ILE A 882 18.29 11.09 5.80
N GLY A 883 17.61 11.36 4.68
CA GLY A 883 16.15 11.44 4.63
C GLY A 883 15.43 10.14 5.00
N LEU A 884 16.08 8.98 4.82
CA LEU A 884 15.56 7.68 5.24
C LEU A 884 15.56 7.51 6.78
N LYS A 885 16.45 8.23 7.47
CA LYS A 885 16.55 8.28 8.93
C LYS A 885 15.68 9.36 9.58
N ASP A 886 14.91 10.13 8.80
CA ASP A 886 14.08 11.22 9.31
C ASP A 886 13.02 10.73 10.33
N LYS A 887 12.67 11.58 11.29
CA LYS A 887 11.63 11.31 12.29
C LYS A 887 10.24 11.10 11.66
N ASP A 888 9.93 11.83 10.59
CA ASP A 888 8.62 11.85 9.96
C ASP A 888 8.51 10.87 8.80
N THR A 889 7.49 10.01 8.83
CA THR A 889 7.26 8.96 7.83
C THR A 889 7.12 9.49 6.40
N ILE A 890 6.57 10.70 6.22
CA ILE A 890 6.39 11.28 4.89
C ILE A 890 7.73 11.65 4.21
N VAL A 891 8.74 12.03 5.00
CA VAL A 891 10.10 12.32 4.52
C VAL A 891 10.81 11.02 4.19
N ARG A 892 10.76 10.03 5.11
CA ARG A 892 11.31 8.68 4.88
C ARG A 892 10.77 8.01 3.63
N TRP A 893 9.46 8.11 3.40
CA TRP A 893 8.81 7.56 2.21
C TRP A 893 9.24 8.27 0.92
N SER A 894 9.44 9.60 0.98
CA SER A 894 10.01 10.35 -0.14
C SER A 894 11.42 9.86 -0.44
N ALA A 895 12.29 9.77 0.57
CA ALA A 895 13.66 9.31 0.45
C ALA A 895 13.77 7.89 -0.12
N ALA A 896 12.99 6.94 0.41
CA ALA A 896 12.95 5.56 -0.06
C ALA A 896 12.54 5.45 -1.55
N LYS A 897 11.54 6.25 -1.98
CA LYS A 897 11.17 6.34 -3.40
C LYS A 897 12.31 6.89 -4.26
N GLY A 898 13.10 7.81 -3.71
CA GLY A 898 14.29 8.36 -4.33
C GLY A 898 15.35 7.31 -4.59
N ILE A 899 15.80 6.66 -3.51
CA ILE A 899 16.81 5.60 -3.54
C ILE A 899 16.42 4.56 -4.58
N GLY A 900 15.22 3.97 -4.49
CA GLY A 900 14.79 2.94 -5.43
C GLY A 900 14.69 3.39 -6.90
N ARG A 901 14.52 4.69 -7.17
CA ARG A 901 14.49 5.22 -8.55
C ARG A 901 15.89 5.53 -9.09
N ILE A 902 16.81 5.98 -8.24
CA ILE A 902 18.19 6.30 -8.59
C ILE A 902 19.01 5.02 -8.72
N THR A 903 18.94 4.12 -7.74
CA THR A 903 19.59 2.80 -7.75
C THR A 903 19.23 2.01 -9.01
N GLY A 904 17.97 2.09 -9.48
CA GLY A 904 17.54 1.43 -10.72
C GLY A 904 18.10 2.01 -12.03
N ARG A 905 18.92 3.06 -11.96
CA ARG A 905 19.64 3.67 -13.09
C ARG A 905 21.17 3.54 -12.97
N LEU A 906 21.68 3.07 -11.83
CA LEU A 906 23.11 2.87 -11.61
C LEU A 906 23.59 1.55 -12.25
N PRO A 907 24.89 1.41 -12.52
CA PRO A 907 25.56 0.12 -12.70
C PRO A 907 25.33 -0.79 -11.51
N LYS A 908 25.49 -2.09 -11.72
CA LYS A 908 25.19 -3.11 -10.70
C LYS A 908 26.05 -2.91 -9.45
N GLU A 909 27.34 -2.64 -9.62
CA GLU A 909 28.30 -2.47 -8.51
C GLU A 909 27.88 -1.33 -7.57
N LEU A 910 27.68 -0.13 -8.12
CA LEU A 910 27.25 1.04 -7.34
C LEU A 910 25.82 0.90 -6.79
N ALA A 911 24.96 0.13 -7.47
CA ALA A 911 23.65 -0.19 -6.93
C ALA A 911 23.74 -1.10 -5.69
N ASP A 912 24.66 -2.06 -5.71
CA ASP A 912 24.93 -2.96 -4.57
C ASP A 912 25.51 -2.16 -3.38
N ASP A 913 26.39 -1.18 -3.62
CA ASP A 913 26.91 -0.27 -2.58
C ASP A 913 25.82 0.57 -1.91
N VAL A 914 24.86 1.07 -2.70
CA VAL A 914 23.70 1.80 -2.17
C VAL A 914 22.81 0.88 -1.32
N VAL A 915 22.63 -0.38 -1.75
CA VAL A 915 21.89 -1.38 -0.98
C VAL A 915 22.63 -1.71 0.32
N GLY A 916 23.95 -1.86 0.28
CA GLY A 916 24.81 -2.01 1.46
C GLY A 916 24.62 -0.86 2.46
N SER A 917 24.76 0.37 1.99
CA SER A 917 24.56 1.59 2.80
C SER A 917 23.15 1.68 3.39
N LEU A 918 22.14 1.24 2.64
CA LEU A 918 20.75 1.19 3.11
C LEU A 918 20.57 0.12 4.21
N LEU A 919 21.19 -1.05 4.08
CA LEU A 919 21.19 -2.08 5.12
C LEU A 919 21.88 -1.60 6.39
N ASP A 920 22.97 -0.84 6.28
CA ASP A 920 23.65 -0.24 7.43
C ASP A 920 22.79 0.80 8.15
N CYS A 921 21.93 1.52 7.43
CA CYS A 921 20.95 2.42 8.05
C CYS A 921 19.97 1.69 8.99
N PHE A 922 19.71 0.39 8.76
CA PHE A 922 18.85 -0.43 9.63
C PHE A 922 19.60 -1.06 10.81
N ARG A 923 20.94 -1.07 10.81
CA ARG A 923 21.77 -1.61 11.91
C ARG A 923 21.85 -0.67 13.13
N MET A 924 21.66 0.63 12.95
CA MET A 924 21.92 1.66 14.00
C MET A 924 20.84 1.82 15.09
N LYS A 925 19.79 1.00 15.15
CA LYS A 925 18.80 1.07 16.25
C LYS A 925 19.15 0.25 17.50
N GLU A 926 20.35 -0.34 17.58
CA GLU A 926 20.83 -1.07 18.76
C GLU A 926 21.75 -0.26 19.71
N ASN A 927 22.07 1.00 19.41
CA ASN A 927 22.94 1.83 20.26
C ASN A 927 22.20 2.97 20.97
N PHE A 928 21.29 2.63 21.89
CA PHE A 928 21.04 3.52 23.03
C PHE A 928 22.04 3.15 24.14
N LYS A 929 22.97 4.06 24.40
CA LYS A 929 24.05 3.93 25.40
C LYS A 929 23.49 3.52 26.77
N MET A 930 23.80 2.31 27.18
CA MET A 930 23.56 1.78 28.52
C MET A 930 24.69 2.20 29.49
N SER A 931 25.02 3.49 29.54
CA SER A 931 26.15 3.99 30.33
C SER A 931 25.95 5.42 30.81
N GLU A 932 24.90 5.67 31.60
CA GLU A 932 24.82 6.84 32.50
C GLU A 932 23.58 6.73 33.38
N PHE A 933 23.57 5.80 34.34
CA PHE A 933 22.81 5.98 35.58
C PHE A 933 23.58 5.30 36.71
N PRO A 934 24.02 6.05 37.74
CA PRO A 934 24.67 5.47 38.91
C PRO A 934 23.64 4.66 39.70
N LEU A 935 24.09 3.49 40.14
CA LEU A 935 23.52 2.71 41.23
C LEU A 935 23.16 3.62 42.42
N ASP A 936 21.91 3.58 42.88
CA ASP A 936 21.62 3.10 44.24
C ASP A 936 20.10 2.93 44.49
N TRP A 937 19.82 2.21 45.59
CA TRP A 937 18.58 2.14 46.37
C TRP A 937 17.58 1.00 46.06
N LYS A 938 17.74 -0.05 46.87
CA LYS A 938 16.77 -1.06 47.31
C LYS A 938 15.41 -0.45 47.72
N SER A 939 14.30 -0.98 47.21
CA SER A 939 13.11 -1.39 47.99
C SER A 939 12.15 -2.19 47.12
#